data_AF-A0A2K0TRK3-F1
#
_entry.id   AF-A0A2K0TRK3-F1
#
_cell.length_a   1.000
_cell.length_b   1.000
_cell.length_c   1.000
_cell.angle_alpha   90.00
_cell.angle_beta   90.00
_cell.angle_gamma   90.00
#
_symmetry.space_group_name_H-M   'P 1'
#
loop_
_entity.id
_entity.type
_entity.pdbx_description
1 polymer ?
#
loop_
_entity_poly.entity_id
_entity_poly.type
_entity_poly.pdbx_seq_one_letter_code
_entity_poly.pdbx_strand_id
1 'polypeptide(L)'
;MINFQKWLDTHCRDILDESDFTLSPKTQLNYPSGSEDAVDGHPFRWRVAQGLLSMVCEYVPRLRKGFPGSIEVLETSSWLPTIQFLRPDVEDELHRLIVEDVAAGKAPFLYREESVNEDTRTTIKRVLSEKNLDKKLFKKAVNSFSRPESAKKMLLTVRGLIICKILVLCLAKRWNVQYGLHPHRPPVAVPYMAKGVPSELSEYGHPDVAIILTCLSFYSAGLSYEQFRQVIKHVLDSEDAAFEYEKLTSGSILPPSLQHWNFINLDDESQMRLLWELLCRTQVCTDYYMNNFVFPPHARQFAIKLQASAWDIPQATEPTKTLSARTTGFSGTNDNRYLLPMTIQQEDLSDLLQTNAEVLSYLLQPRNRGYAVLVDRNRRRLSEKDMLKELSKRDIRVLIDAGAYILEMGNRDLARLWLEVDKKKVDAAVYFRADNSAWVTFKDPAKRDAPLLATRLANDLKDCVVYFDEAHTRGVDLKLPEDARAALTLALKQTKDTTMQAAMRLRLLRTTQCVTFFAPPEVNMSIRDICGQRFPIEHYIESPHVIFWLLEQTCRANEDLHPLFRAQGIDFCRRANAVLQYPDVLTSESSKSSLVKILQQQEHQTLEQLYGGSTHDPLQSLGEMSSARLQEFVEKLSRNDSTDAWQQDAFGEVEQERELEVQLETERHTEKPIHYEAFPFPGLSSTILGFLKTGELDTAAGEVDHAFDYIGQAEVGKKHEICGTGSRFFVSKEFGRTIVHYKKKKNPGDRFLRPVEWILWSVSTQTALVVIPEEAELLIPRLRLADNESKVHLIAYAAPITRAMTPFNQLRYYTFPPIPLDAEFPSWFRVELGVLAGRLYMDYEDWSLTNAFMRDSQADTPISSAFLLEWLGVRCRANDVLHTPIGYVCLGKTPAHDHPFFARTTSITTSMLKALPTDDTVEEPENEEWEETDSEEWKEAEEGNWEENAPDEK
;
A
#
# COMPACT_ATOMS: atom_id res chain seq x y z
N MET A 1 -36.52 -4.40 -24.36
CA MET A 1 -35.08 -4.44 -24.70
C MET A 1 -34.68 -5.66 -25.52
N ILE A 2 -34.88 -6.90 -25.07
CA ILE A 2 -34.44 -8.12 -25.81
C ILE A 2 -34.95 -8.19 -27.27
N ASN A 3 -36.24 -7.92 -27.51
CA ASN A 3 -36.78 -7.91 -28.88
C ASN A 3 -36.19 -6.78 -29.75
N PHE A 4 -35.85 -5.64 -29.13
CA PHE A 4 -35.21 -4.52 -29.82
C PHE A 4 -33.75 -4.86 -30.15
N GLN A 5 -33.00 -5.48 -29.22
CA GLN A 5 -31.65 -5.98 -29.50
C GLN A 5 -31.66 -6.98 -30.65
N LYS A 6 -32.56 -7.97 -30.64
CA LYS A 6 -32.73 -8.92 -31.77
C LYS A 6 -33.03 -8.21 -33.10
N TRP A 7 -33.78 -7.11 -33.06
CA TRP A 7 -34.03 -6.30 -34.25
C TRP A 7 -32.75 -5.62 -34.75
N LEU A 8 -31.95 -5.02 -33.86
CA LEU A 8 -30.65 -4.44 -34.19
C LEU A 8 -29.70 -5.51 -34.78
N ASP A 9 -29.58 -6.66 -34.12
CA ASP A 9 -28.75 -7.80 -34.55
C ASP A 9 -29.16 -8.39 -35.92
N THR A 10 -30.33 -8.02 -36.44
CA THR A 10 -30.83 -8.49 -37.74
C THR A 10 -30.90 -7.40 -38.81
N HIS A 11 -30.89 -6.12 -38.44
CA HIS A 11 -31.11 -5.00 -39.35
C HIS A 11 -29.98 -3.95 -39.37
N CYS A 12 -29.08 -3.95 -38.39
CA CYS A 12 -28.00 -2.96 -38.28
C CYS A 12 -26.66 -3.52 -38.76
N ARG A 13 -25.67 -2.64 -38.94
CA ARG A 13 -24.27 -3.00 -39.23
C ARG A 13 -23.39 -2.23 -38.29
N ASP A 14 -22.51 -2.92 -37.58
CA ASP A 14 -21.57 -2.28 -36.66
C ASP A 14 -20.29 -1.91 -37.43
N ILE A 15 -19.83 -0.67 -37.24
CA ILE A 15 -18.58 -0.17 -37.84
C ILE A 15 -17.64 0.20 -36.70
N LEU A 16 -16.47 -0.44 -36.67
CA LEU A 16 -15.43 -0.21 -35.68
C LEU A 16 -14.27 0.53 -36.37
N ASP A 17 -13.92 1.71 -35.86
CA ASP A 17 -12.66 2.36 -36.21
C ASP A 17 -11.60 1.97 -35.17
N GLU A 18 -10.33 1.94 -35.57
CA GLU A 18 -9.22 1.48 -34.72
C GLU A 18 -9.54 0.13 -34.05
N SER A 19 -9.95 -0.85 -34.87
CA SER A 19 -10.44 -2.14 -34.39
C SER A 19 -9.38 -2.95 -33.64
N ASP A 20 -8.10 -2.66 -33.86
CA ASP A 20 -6.99 -3.20 -33.09
C ASP A 20 -7.03 -2.76 -31.63
N PHE A 21 -7.32 -1.48 -31.37
CA PHE A 21 -7.51 -0.94 -30.03
C PHE A 21 -8.84 -1.39 -29.42
N THR A 22 -9.94 -1.26 -30.17
CA THR A 22 -11.30 -1.54 -29.70
C THR A 22 -11.51 -3.03 -29.36
N LEU A 23 -10.87 -3.94 -30.11
CA LEU A 23 -10.95 -5.38 -29.88
C LEU A 23 -9.78 -5.93 -29.07
N SER A 24 -9.05 -5.06 -28.36
CA SER A 24 -7.96 -5.48 -27.48
C SER A 24 -8.47 -6.35 -26.34
N PRO A 25 -7.79 -7.46 -26.01
CA PRO A 25 -8.16 -8.27 -24.85
C PRO A 25 -7.91 -7.53 -23.52
N LYS A 26 -7.19 -6.40 -23.51
CA LYS A 26 -6.82 -5.68 -22.28
C LYS A 26 -8.03 -5.12 -21.52
N THR A 27 -9.11 -4.79 -22.24
CA THR A 27 -10.28 -4.10 -21.70
C THR A 27 -11.47 -5.06 -21.51
N GLN A 28 -12.20 -4.89 -20.42
CA GLN A 28 -13.45 -5.59 -20.12
C GLN A 28 -14.48 -4.62 -19.56
N LEU A 29 -15.76 -4.91 -19.81
CA LEU A 29 -16.88 -4.18 -19.21
C LEU A 29 -17.54 -5.06 -18.15
N ASN A 30 -17.66 -4.55 -16.93
CA ASN A 30 -18.23 -5.25 -15.79
C ASN A 30 -19.43 -4.51 -15.22
N TYR A 31 -20.51 -5.26 -15.01
CA TYR A 31 -21.68 -4.84 -14.27
C TYR A 31 -21.69 -5.59 -12.93
N PRO A 32 -21.09 -5.01 -11.88
CA PRO A 32 -21.16 -5.57 -10.53
C PRO A 32 -22.60 -5.65 -10.03
N SER A 33 -22.89 -6.66 -9.19
CA SER A 33 -24.24 -6.90 -8.66
C SER A 33 -24.19 -7.72 -7.36
N GLY A 34 -25.30 -7.69 -6.62
CA GLY A 34 -25.42 -8.38 -5.33
C GLY A 34 -24.86 -7.57 -4.17
N SER A 35 -24.57 -8.23 -3.04
CA SER A 35 -24.01 -7.56 -1.87
C SER A 35 -22.57 -7.08 -2.14
N GLU A 36 -22.25 -5.91 -1.62
CA GLU A 36 -20.89 -5.38 -1.59
C GLU A 36 -20.23 -5.75 -0.26
N ASP A 37 -19.07 -6.39 -0.33
CA ASP A 37 -18.29 -6.81 0.81
C ASP A 37 -16.86 -6.25 0.74
N ALA A 38 -16.20 -6.15 1.88
CA ALA A 38 -14.77 -5.88 1.90
C ALA A 38 -14.01 -7.01 1.20
N VAL A 39 -12.92 -6.68 0.50
CA VAL A 39 -12.03 -7.71 -0.07
C VAL A 39 -11.64 -8.75 0.98
N ASP A 40 -11.70 -10.03 0.61
CA ASP A 40 -11.28 -11.10 1.53
C ASP A 40 -9.85 -10.86 2.03
N GLY A 41 -9.60 -11.18 3.30
CA GLY A 41 -8.33 -10.90 3.94
C GLY A 41 -8.20 -9.52 4.59
N HIS A 42 -9.21 -8.64 4.52
CA HIS A 42 -9.23 -7.36 5.24
C HIS A 42 -8.89 -7.53 6.75
N PRO A 43 -8.07 -6.64 7.35
CA PRO A 43 -7.26 -5.58 6.73
C PRO A 43 -5.84 -6.07 6.36
N PHE A 44 -5.56 -7.35 6.57
CA PHE A 44 -4.23 -7.93 6.41
C PHE A 44 -3.71 -7.84 4.97
N ARG A 45 -4.61 -7.91 3.98
CA ARG A 45 -4.25 -7.93 2.56
C ARG A 45 -3.41 -6.71 2.14
N TRP A 46 -3.85 -5.50 2.47
CA TRP A 46 -3.09 -4.28 2.17
C TRP A 46 -1.96 -4.00 3.16
N ARG A 47 -2.08 -4.42 4.42
CA ARG A 47 -0.96 -4.32 5.39
C ARG A 47 0.24 -5.18 4.98
N VAL A 48 -0.01 -6.37 4.45
CA VAL A 48 1.03 -7.23 3.85
C VAL A 48 1.66 -6.54 2.65
N ALA A 49 0.86 -5.95 1.76
CA ALA A 49 1.38 -5.20 0.61
C ALA A 49 2.29 -4.02 1.05
N GLN A 50 1.84 -3.20 1.99
CA GLN A 50 2.63 -2.09 2.57
C GLN A 50 3.94 -2.59 3.18
N GLY A 51 3.88 -3.66 3.97
CA GLY A 51 5.06 -4.23 4.61
C GLY A 51 6.04 -4.89 3.63
N LEU A 52 5.55 -5.53 2.56
CA LEU A 52 6.42 -6.04 1.49
C LEU A 52 7.12 -4.91 0.73
N LEU A 53 6.42 -3.80 0.45
CA LEU A 53 7.04 -2.61 -0.16
C LEU A 53 8.11 -1.99 0.75
N SER A 54 7.89 -2.01 2.07
CA SER A 54 8.90 -1.64 3.07
C SER A 54 10.15 -2.52 2.95
N MET A 55 9.99 -3.84 2.87
CA MET A 55 11.11 -4.78 2.70
C MET A 55 11.83 -4.57 1.36
N VAL A 56 11.10 -4.29 0.28
CA VAL A 56 11.70 -3.96 -1.02
C VAL A 56 12.63 -2.76 -0.88
N CYS A 57 12.19 -1.69 -0.21
CA CYS A 57 13.01 -0.50 0.02
C CYS A 57 14.31 -0.83 0.77
N GLU A 58 14.26 -1.69 1.77
CA GLU A 58 15.45 -2.14 2.52
C GLU A 58 16.44 -2.93 1.63
N TYR A 59 15.94 -3.69 0.64
CA TYR A 59 16.77 -4.51 -0.24
C TYR A 59 17.33 -3.77 -1.45
N VAL A 60 16.71 -2.67 -1.90
CA VAL A 60 17.14 -1.92 -3.09
C VAL A 60 18.65 -1.57 -3.09
N PRO A 61 19.24 -1.04 -1.99
CA PRO A 61 20.68 -0.74 -1.97
C PRO A 61 21.56 -1.98 -2.19
N ARG A 62 21.16 -3.12 -1.61
CA ARG A 62 21.86 -4.40 -1.78
C ARG A 62 21.72 -4.93 -3.20
N LEU A 63 20.53 -4.90 -3.77
CA LEU A 63 20.25 -5.36 -5.14
C LEU A 63 21.01 -4.51 -6.16
N ARG A 64 20.99 -3.18 -6.02
CA ARG A 64 21.74 -2.25 -6.88
C ARG A 64 23.24 -2.51 -6.88
N LYS A 65 23.81 -2.90 -5.74
CA LYS A 65 25.24 -3.23 -5.62
C LYS A 65 25.57 -4.64 -6.14
N GLY A 66 24.69 -5.61 -5.90
CA GLY A 66 24.90 -7.01 -6.28
C GLY A 66 24.66 -7.30 -7.76
N PHE A 67 23.77 -6.55 -8.41
CA PHE A 67 23.32 -6.78 -9.78
C PHE A 67 23.46 -5.51 -10.64
N PRO A 68 24.68 -5.00 -10.83
CA PRO A 68 24.91 -3.77 -11.60
C PRO A 68 24.45 -3.97 -13.05
N GLY A 69 23.51 -3.14 -13.50
CA GLY A 69 22.94 -3.19 -14.85
C GLY A 69 21.72 -4.09 -15.02
N SER A 70 21.30 -4.85 -13.99
CA SER A 70 20.03 -5.59 -14.01
C SER A 70 18.90 -4.81 -13.32
N ILE A 71 19.21 -3.75 -12.58
CA ILE A 71 18.24 -2.89 -11.89
C ILE A 71 18.59 -1.40 -12.08
N GLU A 72 17.58 -0.60 -12.38
CA GLU A 72 17.67 0.86 -12.37
C GLU A 72 16.83 1.41 -11.21
N VAL A 73 17.40 2.40 -10.51
CA VAL A 73 16.79 3.03 -9.34
C VAL A 73 16.83 4.53 -9.57
N LEU A 74 15.65 5.14 -9.68
CA LEU A 74 15.47 6.58 -9.79
C LEU A 74 15.11 7.10 -8.39
N GLU A 75 16.01 7.89 -7.83
CA GLU A 75 15.80 8.54 -6.53
C GLU A 75 14.60 9.49 -6.66
N THR A 76 13.66 9.38 -5.73
CA THR A 76 12.49 10.26 -5.65
C THR A 76 12.58 11.08 -4.36
N SER A 77 11.70 12.07 -4.20
CA SER A 77 11.48 12.75 -2.93
C SER A 77 10.61 11.93 -1.95
N SER A 78 10.30 10.67 -2.29
CA SER A 78 9.60 9.73 -1.45
C SER A 78 10.58 8.79 -0.75
N TRP A 79 10.11 8.11 0.29
CA TRP A 79 10.89 7.07 0.98
C TRP A 79 11.12 5.84 0.09
N LEU A 80 10.21 5.54 -0.85
CA LEU A 80 10.35 4.45 -1.81
C LEU A 80 10.78 5.00 -3.18
N PRO A 81 11.98 4.62 -3.68
CA PRO A 81 12.43 5.05 -4.99
C PRO A 81 11.65 4.35 -6.11
N THR A 82 11.66 4.91 -7.32
CA THR A 82 11.15 4.20 -8.49
C THR A 82 12.17 3.14 -8.93
N ILE A 83 11.70 1.90 -9.09
CA ILE A 83 12.53 0.74 -9.39
C ILE A 83 12.16 0.22 -10.78
N GLN A 84 13.15 -0.12 -11.59
CA GLN A 84 12.93 -0.84 -12.84
C GLN A 84 13.82 -2.07 -12.87
N PHE A 85 13.19 -3.23 -13.01
CA PHE A 85 13.88 -4.50 -13.25
C PHE A 85 14.13 -4.66 -14.74
N LEU A 86 15.40 -4.90 -15.08
CA LEU A 86 15.85 -4.97 -16.47
C LEU A 86 16.12 -6.41 -16.91
N ARG A 87 16.35 -7.30 -15.94
CA ARG A 87 16.62 -8.72 -16.14
C ARG A 87 15.96 -9.57 -15.04
N PRO A 88 15.62 -10.84 -15.31
CA PRO A 88 14.96 -11.71 -14.33
C PRO A 88 15.83 -12.10 -13.13
N ASP A 89 17.17 -12.05 -13.26
CA ASP A 89 18.11 -12.43 -12.21
C ASP A 89 17.91 -11.64 -10.90
N VAL A 90 17.66 -10.33 -11.01
CA VAL A 90 17.42 -9.46 -9.85
C VAL A 90 15.99 -9.61 -9.30
N GLU A 91 15.02 -9.95 -10.15
CA GLU A 91 13.64 -10.28 -9.71
C GLU A 91 13.66 -11.54 -8.84
N ASP A 92 14.35 -12.58 -9.31
CA ASP A 92 14.48 -13.85 -8.61
C ASP A 92 15.24 -13.69 -7.28
N GLU A 93 16.28 -12.84 -7.24
CA GLU A 93 16.97 -12.53 -5.99
C GLU A 93 16.07 -11.75 -5.02
N LEU A 94 15.28 -10.78 -5.49
CA LEU A 94 14.32 -10.06 -4.64
C LEU A 94 13.30 -11.03 -4.03
N HIS A 95 12.73 -11.92 -4.85
CA HIS A 95 11.83 -12.97 -4.37
C HIS A 95 12.50 -13.85 -3.31
N ARG A 96 13.72 -14.30 -3.57
CA ARG A 96 14.50 -15.13 -2.64
C ARG A 96 14.71 -14.40 -1.31
N LEU A 97 15.08 -13.12 -1.32
CA LEU A 97 15.30 -12.32 -0.11
C LEU A 97 14.02 -12.13 0.70
N ILE A 98 12.90 -11.84 0.04
CA ILE A 98 11.60 -11.71 0.71
C ILE A 98 11.22 -13.04 1.38
N VAL A 99 11.26 -14.15 0.63
CA VAL A 99 10.90 -15.47 1.17
C VAL A 99 11.80 -15.85 2.34
N GLU A 100 13.11 -15.58 2.24
CA GLU A 100 14.09 -15.89 3.28
C GLU A 100 13.77 -15.17 4.59
N ASP A 101 13.50 -13.86 4.53
CA ASP A 101 13.29 -13.04 5.71
C ASP A 101 11.87 -13.16 6.28
N VAL A 102 10.85 -13.40 5.44
CA VAL A 102 9.51 -13.80 5.91
C VAL A 102 9.60 -15.14 6.65
N ALA A 103 10.28 -16.13 6.10
CA ALA A 103 10.46 -17.43 6.76
C ALA A 103 11.30 -17.34 8.04
N ALA A 104 12.22 -16.39 8.12
CA ALA A 104 13.02 -16.11 9.31
C ALA A 104 12.26 -15.30 10.38
N GLY A 105 11.00 -14.92 10.15
CA GLY A 105 10.19 -14.17 11.12
C GLY A 105 10.54 -12.67 11.20
N LYS A 106 11.20 -12.11 10.18
CA LYS A 106 11.59 -10.69 10.14
C LYS A 106 10.55 -9.80 9.47
N ALA A 107 9.49 -10.38 8.90
CA ALA A 107 8.44 -9.63 8.23
C ALA A 107 7.62 -8.80 9.24
N PRO A 108 7.49 -7.48 9.04
CA PRO A 108 6.89 -6.58 10.04
C PRO A 108 5.38 -6.85 10.28
N PHE A 109 4.71 -7.47 9.31
CA PHE A 109 3.29 -7.82 9.39
C PHE A 109 3.03 -9.23 9.94
N LEU A 110 4.03 -10.10 10.00
CA LEU A 110 3.87 -11.53 10.32
C LEU A 110 4.71 -11.91 11.54
N TYR A 111 4.29 -11.44 12.71
CA TYR A 111 4.96 -11.70 13.98
C TYR A 111 4.84 -13.17 14.45
N ARG A 112 5.89 -13.69 15.09
CA ARG A 112 5.94 -15.04 15.69
C ARG A 112 6.46 -15.00 17.12
N GLU A 113 5.87 -15.85 17.94
CA GLU A 113 6.13 -15.96 19.37
C GLU A 113 7.45 -16.70 19.72
N GLU A 114 7.88 -17.65 18.88
CA GLU A 114 9.06 -18.50 19.12
C GLU A 114 10.14 -18.33 18.04
N SER A 115 11.40 -18.61 18.41
CA SER A 115 12.50 -18.70 17.46
C SER A 115 12.17 -19.75 16.38
N VAL A 116 12.27 -19.37 15.11
CA VAL A 116 11.89 -20.26 14.02
C VAL A 116 12.84 -21.46 13.97
N ASN A 117 12.35 -22.64 14.36
CA ASN A 117 13.10 -23.87 14.14
C ASN A 117 13.29 -24.12 12.63
N GLU A 118 14.40 -24.75 12.24
CA GLU A 118 14.77 -24.85 10.83
C GLU A 118 13.73 -25.64 9.99
N ASP A 119 13.01 -26.57 10.62
CA ASP A 119 11.90 -27.31 10.00
C ASP A 119 10.72 -26.40 9.65
N THR A 120 10.32 -25.49 10.54
CA THR A 120 9.24 -24.54 10.27
C THR A 120 9.69 -23.49 9.26
N ARG A 121 10.93 -23.00 9.36
CA ARG A 121 11.50 -22.09 8.35
C ARG A 121 11.44 -22.71 6.97
N THR A 122 11.89 -23.97 6.85
CA THR A 122 11.84 -24.73 5.60
C THR A 122 10.40 -24.93 5.13
N THR A 123 9.48 -25.22 6.05
CA THR A 123 8.05 -25.37 5.73
C THR A 123 7.47 -24.08 5.15
N ILE A 124 7.74 -22.92 5.76
CA ILE A 124 7.27 -21.61 5.27
C ILE A 124 7.90 -21.28 3.92
N LYS A 125 9.21 -21.49 3.73
CA LYS A 125 9.87 -21.28 2.44
C LYS A 125 9.20 -22.08 1.33
N ARG A 126 8.92 -23.36 1.57
CA ARG A 126 8.22 -24.22 0.61
C ARG A 126 6.81 -23.68 0.30
N VAL A 127 6.06 -23.29 1.34
CA VAL A 127 4.75 -22.65 1.18
C VAL A 127 4.80 -21.34 0.39
N LEU A 128 5.90 -20.59 0.41
CA LEU A 128 6.01 -19.32 -0.32
C LEU A 128 6.70 -19.43 -1.69
N SER A 129 7.33 -20.57 -2.01
CA SER A 129 8.11 -20.73 -3.25
C SER A 129 7.65 -21.87 -4.17
N GLU A 130 6.98 -22.91 -3.66
CA GLU A 130 6.55 -24.04 -4.51
C GLU A 130 5.31 -23.69 -5.33
N LYS A 131 5.28 -24.07 -6.61
CA LYS A 131 4.13 -23.82 -7.52
C LYS A 131 2.82 -24.39 -6.99
N ASN A 132 2.84 -25.63 -6.51
CA ASN A 132 1.66 -26.30 -5.95
C ASN A 132 1.68 -26.19 -4.42
N LEU A 133 0.54 -25.81 -3.83
CA LEU A 133 0.41 -25.68 -2.38
C LEU A 133 0.07 -27.03 -1.74
N ASP A 134 1.03 -27.61 -1.00
CA ASP A 134 0.74 -28.76 -0.14
C ASP A 134 -0.10 -28.30 1.06
N LYS A 135 -1.37 -28.70 1.11
CA LYS A 135 -2.32 -28.34 2.17
C LYS A 135 -1.87 -28.80 3.56
N LYS A 136 -1.12 -29.89 3.69
CA LYS A 136 -0.61 -30.37 4.99
C LYS A 136 0.54 -29.48 5.47
N LEU A 137 1.48 -29.15 4.60
CA LEU A 137 2.57 -28.22 4.93
C LEU A 137 2.04 -26.83 5.21
N PHE A 138 1.05 -26.36 4.44
CA PHE A 138 0.39 -25.09 4.67
C PHE A 138 -0.27 -25.03 6.05
N LYS A 139 -1.05 -26.06 6.41
CA LYS A 139 -1.65 -26.16 7.75
C LYS A 139 -0.60 -26.18 8.86
N LYS A 140 0.53 -26.89 8.65
CA LYS A 140 1.66 -26.91 9.59
C LYS A 140 2.29 -25.52 9.75
N ALA A 141 2.51 -24.79 8.65
CA ALA A 141 3.02 -23.43 8.67
C ALA A 141 2.06 -22.48 9.41
N VAL A 142 0.78 -22.51 9.09
CA VAL A 142 -0.26 -21.67 9.73
C VAL A 142 -0.35 -21.93 11.24
N ASN A 143 -0.34 -23.19 11.65
CA ASN A 143 -0.43 -23.58 13.06
C ASN A 143 0.84 -23.25 13.86
N SER A 144 1.92 -22.81 13.20
CA SER A 144 3.15 -22.37 13.85
C SER A 144 3.12 -20.91 14.32
N PHE A 145 2.00 -20.22 14.10
CA PHE A 145 1.71 -18.86 14.55
C PHE A 145 0.62 -18.89 15.61
N SER A 146 0.67 -17.95 16.56
CA SER A 146 -0.30 -17.87 17.66
C SER A 146 -1.69 -17.39 17.27
N ARG A 147 -1.80 -16.74 16.10
CA ARG A 147 -3.07 -16.38 15.47
C ARG A 147 -3.20 -17.08 14.11
N PRO A 148 -3.56 -18.38 14.07
CA PRO A 148 -3.60 -19.18 12.85
C PRO A 148 -4.46 -18.54 11.74
N GLU A 149 -5.65 -18.02 12.05
CA GLU A 149 -6.54 -17.44 11.04
C GLU A 149 -5.97 -16.17 10.38
N SER A 150 -5.33 -15.30 11.17
CA SER A 150 -4.63 -14.12 10.65
C SER A 150 -3.40 -14.54 9.83
N ALA A 151 -2.62 -15.50 10.33
CA ALA A 151 -1.45 -16.03 9.63
C ALA A 151 -1.82 -16.71 8.30
N LYS A 152 -2.94 -17.45 8.26
CA LYS A 152 -3.48 -18.04 7.02
C LYS A 152 -3.68 -16.99 5.94
N LYS A 153 -4.36 -15.89 6.27
CA LYS A 153 -4.62 -14.78 5.34
C LYS A 153 -3.30 -14.15 4.88
N MET A 154 -2.42 -13.80 5.81
CA MET A 154 -1.15 -13.15 5.49
C MET A 154 -0.21 -14.03 4.65
N LEU A 155 -0.09 -15.32 4.97
CA LEU A 155 0.75 -16.25 4.20
C LEU A 155 0.21 -16.46 2.78
N LEU A 156 -1.10 -16.55 2.59
CA LEU A 156 -1.69 -16.65 1.25
C LEU A 156 -1.47 -15.36 0.45
N THR A 157 -1.60 -14.19 1.08
CA THR A 157 -1.31 -12.91 0.42
C THR A 157 0.17 -12.84 0.00
N VAL A 158 1.13 -13.12 0.89
CA VAL A 158 2.56 -13.13 0.53
C VAL A 158 2.83 -14.13 -0.59
N ARG A 159 2.28 -15.35 -0.48
CA ARG A 159 2.42 -16.39 -1.50
C ARG A 159 1.94 -15.87 -2.86
N GLY A 160 0.73 -15.34 -2.94
CA GLY A 160 0.16 -14.82 -4.19
C GLY A 160 1.00 -13.70 -4.80
N LEU A 161 1.43 -12.74 -3.97
CA LEU A 161 2.20 -11.58 -4.43
C LEU A 161 3.57 -11.94 -5.00
N ILE A 162 4.19 -13.02 -4.51
CA ILE A 162 5.52 -13.48 -4.93
C ILE A 162 5.40 -14.48 -6.08
N ILE A 163 4.58 -15.51 -5.91
CA ILE A 163 4.50 -16.63 -6.84
C ILE A 163 3.86 -16.20 -8.17
N CYS A 164 2.81 -15.37 -8.13
CA CYS A 164 2.17 -14.81 -9.32
C CYS A 164 2.86 -13.52 -9.81
N LYS A 165 4.09 -13.26 -9.33
CA LYS A 165 4.90 -12.07 -9.66
C LYS A 165 4.18 -10.71 -9.55
N ILE A 166 3.05 -10.61 -8.85
CA ILE A 166 2.24 -9.39 -8.76
C ILE A 166 3.05 -8.22 -8.19
N LEU A 167 3.90 -8.50 -7.19
CA LEU A 167 4.76 -7.47 -6.60
C LEU A 167 5.72 -6.88 -7.65
N VAL A 168 6.45 -7.73 -8.38
CA VAL A 168 7.39 -7.31 -9.42
C VAL A 168 6.66 -6.65 -10.59
N LEU A 169 5.51 -7.18 -11.00
CA LEU A 169 4.64 -6.60 -12.01
C LEU A 169 4.29 -5.15 -11.67
N CYS A 170 3.83 -4.89 -10.44
CA CYS A 170 3.43 -3.55 -10.01
C CYS A 170 4.64 -2.61 -9.87
N LEU A 171 5.76 -3.09 -9.33
CA LEU A 171 7.00 -2.31 -9.21
C LEU A 171 7.57 -1.91 -10.58
N ALA A 172 7.37 -2.74 -11.61
CA ALA A 172 7.80 -2.44 -12.98
C ALA A 172 6.91 -1.41 -13.71
N LYS A 173 5.72 -1.09 -13.18
CA LYS A 173 4.85 -0.07 -13.77
C LYS A 173 5.35 1.34 -13.42
N ARG A 174 5.15 2.27 -14.36
CA ARG A 174 5.56 3.68 -14.22
C ARG A 174 4.41 4.54 -13.69
N TRP A 175 4.60 5.11 -12.50
CA TRP A 175 3.65 6.05 -11.91
C TRP A 175 3.48 7.28 -12.80
N ASN A 176 2.26 7.81 -12.85
CA ASN A 176 1.84 8.94 -13.68
C ASN A 176 1.97 8.73 -15.20
N VAL A 177 2.26 7.49 -15.65
CA VAL A 177 2.31 7.10 -17.07
C VAL A 177 1.41 5.91 -17.35
N GLN A 178 1.50 4.86 -16.53
CA GLN A 178 0.69 3.64 -16.67
C GLN A 178 -0.38 3.52 -15.60
N TYR A 179 -0.19 4.19 -14.45
CA TYR A 179 -1.12 4.19 -13.33
C TYR A 179 -0.97 5.44 -12.45
N GLY A 180 -1.97 5.70 -11.62
CA GLY A 180 -1.97 6.79 -10.64
C GLY A 180 -3.35 7.00 -10.04
N LEU A 181 -3.54 8.12 -9.33
CA LEU A 181 -4.85 8.49 -8.76
C LEU A 181 -5.61 9.41 -9.71
N HIS A 182 -6.90 9.19 -9.85
CA HIS A 182 -7.77 10.09 -10.59
C HIS A 182 -8.28 11.22 -9.67
N PRO A 183 -8.17 12.51 -10.05
CA PRO A 183 -8.52 13.65 -9.18
C PRO A 183 -9.99 13.71 -8.73
N HIS A 184 -10.89 13.15 -9.54
CA HIS A 184 -12.35 13.22 -9.32
C HIS A 184 -13.01 11.87 -8.97
N ARG A 185 -12.23 10.80 -8.76
CA ARG A 185 -12.77 9.47 -8.40
C ARG A 185 -12.31 9.10 -6.98
N PRO A 186 -12.90 8.05 -6.38
CA PRO A 186 -12.36 7.47 -5.15
C PRO A 186 -10.84 7.25 -5.23
N PRO A 187 -10.09 7.44 -4.12
CA PRO A 187 -8.64 7.46 -4.09
C PRO A 187 -7.98 6.06 -4.23
N VAL A 188 -8.35 5.33 -5.26
CA VAL A 188 -7.77 4.03 -5.66
C VAL A 188 -7.05 4.20 -6.99
N ALA A 189 -5.95 3.47 -7.19
CA ALA A 189 -5.20 3.56 -8.42
C ALA A 189 -6.01 3.11 -9.64
N VAL A 190 -5.92 3.91 -10.70
CA VAL A 190 -6.53 3.64 -12.00
C VAL A 190 -5.46 3.55 -13.08
N PRO A 191 -5.75 2.85 -14.20
CA PRO A 191 -4.91 2.90 -15.39
C PRO A 191 -4.77 4.30 -15.96
N TYR A 192 -3.63 4.60 -16.56
CA TYR A 192 -3.40 5.84 -17.29
C TYR A 192 -3.33 5.55 -18.78
N MET A 193 -4.04 6.37 -19.55
CA MET A 193 -4.05 6.27 -21.02
C MET A 193 -2.77 6.81 -21.63
N ALA A 194 -2.15 7.77 -20.95
CA ALA A 194 -0.87 8.37 -21.28
C ALA A 194 -0.34 9.12 -20.06
N LYS A 195 0.85 9.71 -20.18
CA LYS A 195 1.44 10.53 -19.12
C LYS A 195 0.46 11.60 -18.60
N GLY A 196 0.16 11.55 -17.30
CA GLY A 196 -0.69 12.53 -16.61
C GLY A 196 -2.17 12.45 -16.94
N VAL A 197 -2.60 11.46 -17.75
CA VAL A 197 -3.99 11.31 -18.19
C VAL A 197 -4.55 10.00 -17.63
N PRO A 198 -5.23 10.04 -16.47
CA PRO A 198 -5.88 8.86 -15.91
C PRO A 198 -7.06 8.43 -16.82
N SER A 199 -7.38 7.13 -16.81
CA SER A 199 -8.61 6.65 -17.44
C SER A 199 -9.83 7.12 -16.64
N GLU A 200 -10.83 7.64 -17.35
CA GLU A 200 -12.07 8.13 -16.75
C GLU A 200 -12.88 7.00 -16.10
N LEU A 201 -12.92 5.82 -16.73
CA LEU A 201 -13.81 4.73 -16.33
C LEU A 201 -13.08 3.46 -15.89
N SER A 202 -11.85 3.24 -16.36
CA SER A 202 -11.16 1.98 -16.12
C SER A 202 -10.60 1.88 -14.69
N GLU A 203 -10.53 0.66 -14.18
CA GLU A 203 -9.90 0.25 -12.93
C GLU A 203 -9.21 -1.10 -13.10
N TYR A 204 -8.39 -1.51 -12.12
CA TYR A 204 -7.66 -2.78 -12.21
C TYR A 204 -8.52 -3.97 -11.78
N GLY A 205 -8.58 -4.99 -12.63
CA GLY A 205 -9.43 -6.17 -12.37
C GLY A 205 -8.94 -7.09 -11.24
N HIS A 206 -7.65 -7.04 -10.91
CA HIS A 206 -7.07 -7.84 -9.83
C HIS A 206 -6.94 -7.01 -8.54
N PRO A 207 -7.56 -7.41 -7.42
CA PRO A 207 -7.58 -6.61 -6.19
C PRO A 207 -6.18 -6.31 -5.62
N ASP A 208 -5.26 -7.27 -5.63
CA ASP A 208 -3.90 -7.04 -5.13
C ASP A 208 -3.07 -6.10 -6.02
N VAL A 209 -3.35 -6.03 -7.33
CA VAL A 209 -2.74 -5.03 -8.23
C VAL A 209 -3.28 -3.65 -7.90
N ALA A 210 -4.60 -3.50 -7.76
CA ALA A 210 -5.23 -2.25 -7.35
C ALA A 210 -4.66 -1.75 -6.01
N ILE A 211 -4.52 -2.63 -5.01
CA ILE A 211 -3.98 -2.30 -3.69
C ILE A 211 -2.53 -1.81 -3.80
N ILE A 212 -1.63 -2.58 -4.44
CA ILE A 212 -0.21 -2.21 -4.52
C ILE A 212 -0.02 -0.92 -5.32
N LEU A 213 -0.69 -0.77 -6.46
CA LEU A 213 -0.61 0.45 -7.26
C LEU A 213 -1.20 1.66 -6.53
N THR A 214 -2.21 1.46 -5.68
CA THR A 214 -2.72 2.52 -4.79
C THR A 214 -1.65 2.95 -3.80
N CYS A 215 -0.99 2.00 -3.13
CA CYS A 215 0.15 2.28 -2.23
C CYS A 215 1.25 3.07 -2.96
N LEU A 216 1.71 2.57 -4.11
CA LEU A 216 2.77 3.22 -4.88
C LEU A 216 2.35 4.63 -5.36
N SER A 217 1.08 4.85 -5.66
CA SER A 217 0.57 6.17 -6.05
C SER A 217 0.63 7.17 -4.91
N PHE A 218 0.22 6.77 -3.70
CA PHE A 218 0.33 7.62 -2.51
C PHE A 218 1.76 7.86 -2.08
N TYR A 219 2.64 6.87 -2.18
CA TYR A 219 4.05 7.07 -1.89
C TYR A 219 4.70 8.04 -2.87
N SER A 220 4.31 7.99 -4.16
CA SER A 220 4.88 8.89 -5.18
C SER A 220 4.32 10.31 -5.09
N ALA A 221 3.01 10.46 -4.89
CA ALA A 221 2.35 11.77 -4.83
C ALA A 221 2.51 12.47 -3.46
N GLY A 222 2.47 11.70 -2.37
CA GLY A 222 2.22 12.20 -1.02
C GLY A 222 0.73 12.51 -0.78
N LEU A 223 0.41 12.94 0.43
CA LEU A 223 -0.94 13.40 0.80
C LEU A 223 -1.16 14.85 0.39
N SER A 224 -2.38 15.18 -0.06
CA SER A 224 -2.82 16.59 -0.15
C SER A 224 -2.87 17.23 1.24
N TYR A 225 -2.90 18.56 1.29
CA TYR A 225 -3.03 19.28 2.56
C TYR A 225 -4.32 18.90 3.30
N GLU A 226 -5.42 18.76 2.58
CA GLU A 226 -6.73 18.38 3.12
C GLU A 226 -6.71 16.94 3.66
N GLN A 227 -6.13 16.01 2.89
CA GLN A 227 -5.98 14.61 3.33
C GLN A 227 -5.10 14.51 4.58
N PHE A 228 -4.02 15.28 4.63
CA PHE A 228 -3.15 15.34 5.80
C PHE A 228 -3.86 15.93 7.02
N ARG A 229 -4.62 17.01 6.85
CA ARG A 229 -5.43 17.61 7.93
C ARG A 229 -6.44 16.60 8.49
N GLN A 230 -7.04 15.76 7.64
CA GLN A 230 -7.92 14.65 8.07
C GLN A 230 -7.17 13.63 8.93
N VAL A 231 -5.93 13.25 8.55
CA VAL A 231 -5.09 12.35 9.35
C VAL A 231 -4.83 12.93 10.73
N ILE A 232 -4.36 14.18 10.82
CA ILE A 232 -4.03 14.79 12.11
C ILE A 232 -5.27 14.92 12.98
N LYS A 233 -6.41 15.32 12.41
CA LYS A 233 -7.67 15.37 13.15
C LYS A 233 -8.03 14.01 13.75
N HIS A 234 -8.01 12.95 12.94
CA HIS A 234 -8.36 11.61 13.41
C HIS A 234 -7.38 11.05 14.45
N VAL A 235 -6.10 11.41 14.36
CA VAL A 235 -5.10 11.08 15.40
C VAL A 235 -5.39 11.81 16.71
N LEU A 236 -5.69 13.11 16.66
CA LEU A 236 -5.99 13.90 17.86
C LEU A 236 -7.33 13.53 18.51
N ASP A 237 -8.30 13.05 17.72
CA ASP A 237 -9.60 12.57 18.19
C ASP A 237 -9.55 11.11 18.73
N SER A 238 -8.39 10.45 18.66
CA SER A 238 -8.25 9.05 19.10
C SER A 238 -8.20 8.90 20.63
N GLU A 239 -8.57 7.72 21.16
CA GLU A 239 -8.54 7.44 22.61
C GLU A 239 -7.15 7.64 23.23
N ASP A 240 -6.08 7.42 22.46
CA ASP A 240 -4.69 7.67 22.86
C ASP A 240 -3.97 8.51 21.79
N ALA A 241 -4.35 9.77 21.71
CA ALA A 241 -3.76 10.76 20.80
C ALA A 241 -2.23 10.87 20.97
N ALA A 242 -1.72 10.66 22.18
CA ALA A 242 -0.29 10.72 22.45
C ALA A 242 0.45 9.61 21.71
N PHE A 243 0.00 8.37 21.86
CA PHE A 243 0.59 7.20 21.22
C PHE A 243 0.44 7.26 19.69
N GLU A 244 -0.75 7.57 19.17
CA GLU A 244 -0.98 7.59 17.72
C GLU A 244 -0.18 8.70 17.02
N TYR A 245 -0.06 9.88 17.65
CA TYR A 245 0.77 10.97 17.12
C TYR A 245 2.25 10.63 17.17
N GLU A 246 2.70 10.01 18.25
CA GLU A 246 4.08 9.55 18.37
C GLU A 246 4.41 8.50 17.30
N LYS A 247 3.51 7.54 17.07
CA LYS A 247 3.66 6.56 16.00
C LYS A 247 3.79 7.26 14.65
N LEU A 248 2.89 8.20 14.36
CA LEU A 248 2.87 8.99 13.12
C LEU A 248 4.19 9.72 12.86
N THR A 249 4.85 10.20 13.93
CA THR A 249 6.06 11.03 13.87
C THR A 249 7.37 10.25 14.14
N SER A 250 7.28 8.95 14.43
CA SER A 250 8.41 8.11 14.88
C SER A 250 9.61 8.07 13.92
N GLY A 251 9.38 8.22 12.61
CA GLY A 251 10.42 8.24 11.57
C GLY A 251 10.97 9.61 11.22
N SER A 252 10.53 10.68 11.90
CA SER A 252 10.80 12.07 11.49
C SER A 252 11.44 12.90 12.60
N ILE A 253 12.36 13.78 12.22
CA ILE A 253 12.98 14.75 13.13
C ILE A 253 12.15 16.04 13.05
N LEU A 254 11.36 16.31 14.09
CA LEU A 254 10.48 17.47 14.17
C LEU A 254 11.03 18.55 15.11
N PRO A 255 10.77 19.84 14.84
CA PRO A 255 11.00 20.93 15.79
C PRO A 255 10.29 20.69 17.13
N PRO A 256 10.80 21.19 18.28
CA PRO A 256 10.19 20.95 19.59
C PRO A 256 8.70 21.33 19.69
N SER A 257 8.27 22.37 18.97
CA SER A 257 6.87 22.81 18.91
C SER A 257 5.93 21.83 18.18
N LEU A 258 6.48 20.84 17.47
CA LEU A 258 5.77 19.83 16.69
C LEU A 258 6.00 18.41 17.22
N GLN A 259 6.75 18.22 18.32
CA GLN A 259 7.09 16.89 18.81
C GLN A 259 5.98 16.22 19.61
N HIS A 260 5.07 17.01 20.19
CA HIS A 260 4.06 16.52 21.11
C HIS A 260 2.66 16.85 20.62
N TRP A 261 1.77 15.87 20.71
CA TRP A 261 0.39 15.95 20.25
C TRP A 261 -0.38 17.12 20.87
N ASN A 262 -0.14 17.40 22.16
CA ASN A 262 -0.84 18.43 22.94
C ASN A 262 -0.41 19.87 22.56
N PHE A 263 0.62 20.03 21.73
CA PHE A 263 0.99 21.32 21.15
C PHE A 263 0.42 21.52 19.74
N ILE A 264 -0.23 20.51 19.17
CA ILE A 264 -0.76 20.58 17.81
C ILE A 264 -2.14 21.22 17.83
N ASN A 265 -2.26 22.35 17.15
CA ASN A 265 -3.51 23.06 16.94
C ASN A 265 -3.90 22.96 15.46
N LEU A 266 -5.05 22.32 15.18
CA LEU A 266 -5.58 22.22 13.83
C LEU A 266 -5.88 23.59 13.21
N ASP A 267 -6.16 24.62 13.99
CA ASP A 267 -6.48 25.95 13.47
C ASP A 267 -5.25 26.81 13.19
N ASP A 268 -4.06 26.37 13.62
CA ASP A 268 -2.80 27.01 13.25
C ASP A 268 -2.33 26.53 11.87
N GLU A 269 -2.74 27.27 10.84
CA GLU A 269 -2.38 26.99 9.44
C GLU A 269 -0.86 26.96 9.19
N SER A 270 -0.07 27.72 9.95
CA SER A 270 1.39 27.73 9.79
C SER A 270 2.02 26.45 10.34
N GLN A 271 1.53 26.01 11.51
CA GLN A 271 1.94 24.76 12.14
C GLN A 271 1.55 23.56 11.28
N MET A 272 0.31 23.55 10.78
CA MET A 272 -0.22 22.47 9.93
C MET A 272 0.51 22.37 8.59
N ARG A 273 0.87 23.50 7.96
CA ARG A 273 1.67 23.49 6.73
C ARG A 273 3.07 22.94 6.96
N LEU A 274 3.72 23.34 8.05
CA LEU A 274 5.05 22.82 8.38
C LEU A 274 5.02 21.31 8.66
N LEU A 275 4.01 20.84 9.41
CA LEU A 275 3.80 19.40 9.62
C LEU A 275 3.56 18.66 8.31
N TRP A 276 2.72 19.21 7.44
CA TRP A 276 2.43 18.63 6.13
C TRP A 276 3.70 18.52 5.28
N GLU A 277 4.50 19.57 5.17
CA GLU A 277 5.77 19.55 4.42
C GLU A 277 6.75 18.49 4.93
N LEU A 278 6.78 18.24 6.25
CA LEU A 278 7.68 17.27 6.88
C LEU A 278 7.16 15.82 6.81
N LEU A 279 5.84 15.62 6.79
CA LEU A 279 5.24 14.29 7.00
C LEU A 279 4.46 13.73 5.81
N CYS A 280 4.01 14.56 4.86
CA CYS A 280 3.07 14.15 3.80
C CYS A 280 3.54 13.02 2.88
N ARG A 281 4.86 12.77 2.84
CA ARG A 281 5.50 11.72 2.03
C ARG A 281 6.17 10.63 2.88
N THR A 282 5.98 10.65 4.20
CA THR A 282 6.51 9.60 5.06
C THR A 282 5.65 8.34 4.95
N GLN A 283 6.29 7.17 4.99
CA GLN A 283 5.61 5.88 4.94
C GLN A 283 4.46 5.81 5.95
N VAL A 284 4.76 6.14 7.21
CA VAL A 284 3.79 6.02 8.31
C VAL A 284 2.56 6.88 8.07
N CYS A 285 2.73 8.12 7.61
CA CYS A 285 1.60 9.03 7.37
C CYS A 285 0.75 8.59 6.16
N THR A 286 1.39 8.19 5.06
CA THR A 286 0.65 7.68 3.88
C THR A 286 -0.05 6.36 4.19
N ASP A 287 0.59 5.47 4.93
CA ASP A 287 -0.01 4.20 5.36
C ASP A 287 -1.16 4.42 6.31
N TYR A 288 -1.04 5.36 7.25
CA TYR A 288 -2.14 5.73 8.14
C TYR A 288 -3.35 6.23 7.35
N TYR A 289 -3.15 7.13 6.39
CA TYR A 289 -4.24 7.64 5.55
C TYR A 289 -4.91 6.50 4.78
N MET A 290 -4.13 5.66 4.11
CA MET A 290 -4.69 4.56 3.32
C MET A 290 -5.43 3.53 4.17
N ASN A 291 -4.91 3.20 5.36
CA ASN A 291 -5.49 2.20 6.26
C ASN A 291 -6.79 2.66 6.93
N ASN A 292 -7.07 3.96 7.02
CA ASN A 292 -8.24 4.50 7.71
C ASN A 292 -9.26 5.13 6.74
N PHE A 293 -8.81 5.75 5.64
CA PHE A 293 -9.67 6.55 4.76
C PHE A 293 -9.75 6.06 3.32
N VAL A 294 -8.88 5.14 2.89
CA VAL A 294 -8.86 4.66 1.49
C VAL A 294 -9.36 3.23 1.39
N PHE A 295 -8.62 2.27 1.94
CA PHE A 295 -8.96 0.86 1.76
C PHE A 295 -10.23 0.43 2.48
N PRO A 296 -10.52 0.85 3.73
CA PRO A 296 -11.77 0.46 4.38
C PRO A 296 -13.04 0.86 3.60
N PRO A 297 -13.18 2.08 3.06
CA PRO A 297 -14.33 2.42 2.24
C PRO A 297 -14.26 1.88 0.81
N HIS A 298 -13.07 1.83 0.17
CA HIS A 298 -12.99 1.63 -1.29
C HIS A 298 -12.42 0.29 -1.75
N ALA A 299 -11.76 -0.51 -0.90
CA ALA A 299 -11.31 -1.85 -1.26
C ALA A 299 -12.45 -2.86 -1.10
N ARG A 300 -13.44 -2.75 -2.01
CA ARG A 300 -14.69 -3.51 -1.99
C ARG A 300 -14.85 -4.37 -3.24
N GLN A 301 -15.58 -5.47 -3.09
CA GLN A 301 -15.96 -6.38 -4.18
C GLN A 301 -17.42 -6.73 -4.06
N PHE A 302 -18.08 -6.90 -5.20
CA PHE A 302 -19.45 -7.39 -5.25
C PHE A 302 -19.48 -8.92 -5.24
N ALA A 303 -20.59 -9.48 -4.78
CA ALA A 303 -20.77 -10.94 -4.76
C ALA A 303 -20.71 -11.54 -6.18
N ILE A 304 -21.32 -10.86 -7.15
CA ILE A 304 -21.41 -11.32 -8.53
C ILE A 304 -21.14 -10.17 -9.52
N LYS A 305 -20.82 -10.52 -10.75
CA LYS A 305 -20.73 -9.60 -11.89
C LYS A 305 -21.31 -10.21 -13.15
N LEU A 306 -21.79 -9.36 -14.04
CA LEU A 306 -21.92 -9.68 -15.47
C LEU A 306 -20.74 -9.05 -16.20
N GLN A 307 -20.16 -9.79 -17.14
CA GLN A 307 -18.96 -9.36 -17.84
C GLN A 307 -19.15 -9.45 -19.35
N ALA A 308 -18.66 -8.44 -20.05
CA ALA A 308 -18.48 -8.44 -21.50
C ALA A 308 -17.02 -8.08 -21.84
N SER A 309 -16.57 -8.52 -23.01
CA SER A 309 -15.20 -8.33 -23.50
C SER A 309 -15.21 -7.99 -24.99
N ALA A 310 -14.01 -7.78 -25.57
CA ALA A 310 -13.85 -7.62 -27.01
C ALA A 310 -14.51 -8.73 -27.84
N TRP A 311 -14.65 -9.95 -27.29
CA TRP A 311 -15.32 -11.07 -27.97
C TRP A 311 -16.82 -10.87 -28.20
N ASP A 312 -17.45 -10.02 -27.39
CA ASP A 312 -18.89 -9.75 -27.43
C ASP A 312 -19.26 -8.65 -28.43
N ILE A 313 -18.28 -7.90 -28.96
CA ILE A 313 -18.51 -6.78 -29.88
C ILE A 313 -18.86 -7.27 -31.30
N PRO A 314 -18.10 -8.20 -31.94
CA PRO A 314 -18.45 -8.65 -33.27
C PRO A 314 -19.69 -9.55 -33.26
N GLN A 315 -20.65 -9.27 -34.14
CA GLN A 315 -21.87 -10.06 -34.25
C GLN A 315 -21.57 -11.47 -34.77
N ALA A 316 -21.88 -12.48 -33.96
CA ALA A 316 -21.71 -13.89 -34.31
C ALA A 316 -22.93 -14.43 -35.08
N THR A 317 -23.15 -14.00 -36.33
CA THR A 317 -24.22 -14.58 -37.17
C THR A 317 -23.76 -15.82 -37.93
N GLU A 318 -24.68 -16.78 -38.12
CA GLU A 318 -24.44 -17.92 -38.99
C GLU A 318 -24.51 -17.47 -40.47
N PRO A 319 -23.57 -17.92 -41.32
CA PRO A 319 -23.43 -17.49 -42.71
C PRO A 319 -24.59 -17.90 -43.64
N THR A 320 -25.63 -18.56 -43.11
CA THR A 320 -26.69 -19.22 -43.89
C THR A 320 -27.92 -18.34 -44.15
N LYS A 321 -28.03 -17.13 -43.59
CA LYS A 321 -29.14 -16.21 -43.87
C LYS A 321 -28.66 -14.98 -44.66
N THR A 322 -29.24 -14.81 -45.84
CA THR A 322 -28.81 -13.94 -46.95
C THR A 322 -28.90 -12.42 -46.72
N LEU A 323 -29.06 -11.95 -45.48
CA LEU A 323 -29.05 -10.51 -45.12
C LEU A 323 -28.74 -10.36 -43.61
N SER A 324 -27.78 -11.12 -43.08
CA SER A 324 -27.39 -10.96 -41.67
C SER A 324 -26.56 -9.69 -41.45
N ALA A 325 -26.85 -9.01 -40.36
CA ALA A 325 -26.07 -7.90 -39.83
C ALA A 325 -24.59 -8.29 -39.71
N ARG A 326 -23.69 -7.36 -40.07
CA ARG A 326 -22.23 -7.59 -40.16
C ARG A 326 -21.51 -6.59 -39.27
N THR A 327 -20.47 -7.03 -38.58
CA THR A 327 -19.50 -6.10 -37.98
C THR A 327 -18.36 -5.89 -38.98
N THR A 328 -17.86 -4.66 -39.13
CA THR A 328 -16.70 -4.36 -39.97
C THR A 328 -15.79 -3.39 -39.25
N GLY A 329 -14.56 -3.84 -39.02
CA GLY A 329 -13.52 -3.04 -38.39
C GLY A 329 -12.54 -2.49 -39.43
N PHE A 330 -11.98 -1.33 -39.14
CA PHE A 330 -10.82 -0.77 -39.82
C PHE A 330 -9.70 -0.60 -38.81
N SER A 331 -8.48 -0.96 -39.20
CA SER A 331 -7.28 -0.70 -38.41
C SER A 331 -6.18 -0.21 -39.35
N GLY A 332 -5.39 0.76 -38.89
CA GLY A 332 -4.16 1.17 -39.57
C GLY A 332 -3.01 0.18 -39.40
N THR A 333 -3.17 -0.86 -38.59
CA THR A 333 -2.12 -1.79 -38.17
C THR A 333 -2.58 -3.25 -38.23
N ASN A 334 -1.65 -4.20 -38.12
CA ASN A 334 -1.99 -5.63 -38.07
C ASN A 334 -1.20 -6.44 -37.01
N ASP A 335 -0.51 -5.78 -36.08
CA ASP A 335 0.37 -6.46 -35.12
C ASP A 335 -0.40 -7.37 -34.15
N ASN A 336 -1.64 -7.02 -33.83
CA ASN A 336 -2.48 -7.76 -32.87
C ASN A 336 -3.45 -8.75 -33.54
N ARG A 337 -3.27 -9.06 -34.84
CA ARG A 337 -4.12 -9.97 -35.61
C ARG A 337 -4.41 -11.30 -34.89
N TYR A 338 -3.43 -11.82 -34.16
CA TYR A 338 -3.53 -13.10 -33.44
C TYR A 338 -4.31 -13.02 -32.13
N LEU A 339 -4.64 -11.81 -31.66
CA LEU A 339 -5.41 -11.52 -30.46
C LEU A 339 -6.81 -10.99 -30.78
N LEU A 340 -7.20 -10.88 -32.06
CA LEU A 340 -8.56 -10.54 -32.45
C LEU A 340 -9.52 -11.67 -32.07
N PRO A 341 -10.75 -11.35 -31.61
CA PRO A 341 -11.78 -12.36 -31.36
C PRO A 341 -11.98 -13.28 -32.56
N MET A 342 -12.14 -14.59 -32.32
CA MET A 342 -12.34 -15.55 -33.42
C MET A 342 -13.71 -15.41 -34.12
N THR A 343 -14.56 -14.52 -33.62
CA THR A 343 -15.83 -14.12 -34.23
C THR A 343 -15.65 -13.19 -35.43
N ILE A 344 -14.49 -12.54 -35.57
CA ILE A 344 -14.12 -11.68 -36.69
C ILE A 344 -12.86 -12.22 -37.39
N GLN A 345 -12.73 -11.92 -38.68
CA GLN A 345 -11.54 -12.26 -39.46
C GLN A 345 -10.98 -11.00 -40.10
N GLN A 346 -9.66 -10.84 -40.01
CA GLN A 346 -8.94 -9.79 -40.73
C GLN A 346 -8.75 -10.18 -42.20
N GLU A 347 -9.17 -9.30 -43.10
CA GLU A 347 -8.93 -9.38 -44.55
C GLU A 347 -7.99 -8.25 -44.97
N ASP A 348 -6.72 -8.58 -45.22
CA ASP A 348 -5.73 -7.61 -45.66
C ASP A 348 -5.98 -7.22 -47.14
N LEU A 349 -6.20 -5.93 -47.40
CA LEU A 349 -6.38 -5.41 -48.77
C LEU A 349 -5.06 -5.50 -49.55
N SER A 350 -5.10 -6.11 -50.74
CA SER A 350 -3.90 -6.33 -51.58
C SER A 350 -3.11 -5.04 -51.83
N ASP A 351 -3.83 -3.94 -52.06
CA ASP A 351 -3.24 -2.63 -52.38
C ASP A 351 -2.54 -1.99 -51.17
N LEU A 352 -2.83 -2.46 -49.95
CA LEU A 352 -2.29 -1.95 -48.69
C LEU A 352 -1.29 -2.90 -48.03
N LEU A 353 -1.05 -4.11 -48.56
CA LEU A 353 -0.10 -5.08 -47.95
C LEU A 353 1.29 -4.50 -47.70
N GLN A 354 1.73 -3.58 -48.55
CA GLN A 354 3.04 -2.95 -48.48
C GLN A 354 3.18 -1.91 -47.35
N THR A 355 2.09 -1.35 -46.81
CA THR A 355 2.14 -0.20 -45.89
C THR A 355 2.86 -0.53 -44.58
N ASN A 356 2.67 -1.75 -44.06
CA ASN A 356 3.35 -2.23 -42.86
C ASN A 356 4.87 -2.27 -43.00
N ALA A 357 5.37 -2.58 -44.20
CA ALA A 357 6.80 -2.58 -44.50
C ALA A 357 7.32 -1.20 -44.93
N GLU A 358 6.44 -0.33 -45.43
CA GLU A 358 6.82 0.98 -45.98
C GLU A 358 7.44 1.87 -44.89
N VAL A 359 6.78 1.99 -43.73
CA VAL A 359 7.29 2.81 -42.61
C VAL A 359 8.60 2.24 -42.06
N LEU A 360 8.72 0.91 -41.94
CA LEU A 360 9.99 0.25 -41.59
C LEU A 360 11.09 0.63 -42.56
N SER A 361 10.80 0.59 -43.86
CA SER A 361 11.78 0.90 -44.90
C SER A 361 12.30 2.33 -44.75
N TYR A 362 11.45 3.28 -44.35
CA TYR A 362 11.86 4.68 -44.12
C TYR A 362 12.81 4.76 -42.93
N LEU A 363 12.45 4.15 -41.80
CA LEU A 363 13.27 4.15 -40.58
C LEU A 363 14.63 3.43 -40.80
N LEU A 364 14.71 2.55 -41.78
CA LEU A 364 15.94 1.88 -42.19
C LEU A 364 16.79 2.67 -43.20
N GLN A 365 16.35 3.84 -43.67
CA GLN A 365 17.17 4.65 -44.59
C GLN A 365 18.36 5.31 -43.85
N PRO A 366 19.47 5.62 -44.54
CA PRO A 366 20.64 6.26 -43.94
C PRO A 366 20.33 7.52 -43.12
N ARG A 367 19.37 8.34 -43.55
CA ARG A 367 18.96 9.56 -42.82
C ARG A 367 18.36 9.29 -41.43
N ASN A 368 17.86 8.08 -41.19
CA ASN A 368 17.19 7.66 -39.96
C ASN A 368 18.03 6.69 -39.12
N ARG A 369 19.33 6.53 -39.42
CA ARG A 369 20.25 5.64 -38.68
C ARG A 369 20.62 6.17 -37.29
N GLY A 370 20.34 7.44 -37.02
CA GLY A 370 20.73 8.13 -35.80
C GLY A 370 20.19 7.46 -34.54
N TYR A 371 21.06 7.26 -33.56
CA TYR A 371 20.73 6.74 -32.24
C TYR A 371 21.53 7.51 -31.17
N ALA A 372 20.90 7.78 -30.03
CA ALA A 372 21.51 8.46 -28.90
C ALA A 372 21.07 7.83 -27.58
N VAL A 373 22.04 7.49 -26.73
CA VAL A 373 21.79 7.07 -25.35
C VAL A 373 21.77 8.32 -24.46
N LEU A 374 20.69 8.51 -23.70
CA LEU A 374 20.49 9.65 -22.83
C LEU A 374 21.15 9.43 -21.46
N VAL A 375 22.48 9.46 -21.46
CA VAL A 375 23.32 9.28 -20.26
C VAL A 375 24.24 10.46 -19.95
N ASP A 376 24.46 10.71 -18.65
CA ASP A 376 25.50 11.61 -18.15
C ASP A 376 26.90 10.95 -18.21
N ARG A 377 27.93 11.68 -17.75
CA ARG A 377 29.31 11.18 -17.70
C ARG A 377 29.49 9.94 -16.82
N ASN A 378 28.57 9.70 -15.89
CA ASN A 378 28.55 8.57 -14.96
C ASN A 378 27.61 7.45 -15.43
N ARG A 379 27.14 7.49 -16.69
CA ARG A 379 26.18 6.53 -17.28
C ARG A 379 24.80 6.51 -16.61
N ARG A 380 24.41 7.60 -15.93
CA ARG A 380 23.07 7.75 -15.35
C ARG A 380 22.15 8.44 -16.34
N ARG A 381 20.84 8.19 -16.25
CA ARG A 381 19.80 8.85 -17.05
C ARG A 381 19.95 10.38 -16.98
N LEU A 382 19.89 11.04 -18.15
CA LEU A 382 19.91 12.51 -18.23
C LEU A 382 18.65 13.14 -17.62
N SER A 383 18.79 14.37 -17.12
CA SER A 383 17.64 15.20 -16.78
C SER A 383 16.92 15.69 -18.04
N GLU A 384 15.65 16.08 -17.94
CA GLU A 384 14.89 16.68 -19.04
C GLU A 384 15.61 17.90 -19.61
N LYS A 385 16.20 18.75 -18.75
CA LYS A 385 17.01 19.90 -19.15
C LYS A 385 18.24 19.51 -19.95
N ASP A 386 18.94 18.46 -19.54
CA ASP A 386 20.16 18.02 -20.23
C ASP A 386 19.84 17.28 -21.53
N MET A 387 18.72 16.57 -21.60
CA MET A 387 18.18 16.04 -22.85
C MET A 387 17.92 17.17 -23.85
N LEU A 388 17.26 18.26 -23.45
CA LEU A 388 17.02 19.41 -24.34
C LEU A 388 18.32 20.06 -24.83
N LYS A 389 19.38 20.06 -24.00
CA LYS A 389 20.73 20.50 -24.44
C LYS A 389 21.29 19.57 -25.51
N GLU A 390 21.11 18.26 -25.38
CA GLU A 390 21.52 17.29 -26.40
C GLU A 390 20.75 17.47 -27.72
N LEU A 391 19.46 17.80 -27.67
CA LEU A 391 18.67 18.13 -28.86
C LEU A 391 19.22 19.36 -29.58
N SER A 392 19.46 20.44 -28.84
CA SER A 392 20.00 21.69 -29.39
C SER A 392 21.39 21.51 -30.01
N LYS A 393 22.28 20.73 -29.38
CA LYS A 393 23.61 20.38 -29.93
C LYS A 393 23.53 19.65 -31.27
N ARG A 394 22.48 18.85 -31.50
CA ARG A 394 22.27 18.04 -32.70
C ARG A 394 21.42 18.73 -33.77
N ASP A 395 21.02 19.98 -33.52
CA ASP A 395 20.11 20.75 -34.40
C ASP A 395 18.76 20.04 -34.62
N ILE A 396 18.25 19.40 -33.56
CA ILE A 396 16.94 18.74 -33.55
C ILE A 396 15.90 19.76 -33.04
N ARG A 397 14.85 19.99 -33.82
CA ARG A 397 13.78 20.97 -33.51
C ARG A 397 12.44 20.34 -33.17
N VAL A 398 12.29 19.04 -33.37
CA VAL A 398 11.06 18.32 -33.05
C VAL A 398 11.37 17.25 -32.02
N LEU A 399 10.59 17.20 -30.94
CA LEU A 399 10.66 16.14 -29.94
C LEU A 399 9.34 15.39 -29.95
N ILE A 400 9.40 14.12 -30.30
CA ILE A 400 8.28 13.18 -30.27
C ILE A 400 8.50 12.27 -29.08
N ASP A 401 7.78 12.53 -28.00
CA ASP A 401 7.94 11.82 -26.74
C ASP A 401 7.03 10.59 -26.64
N ALA A 402 7.30 9.61 -27.50
CA ALA A 402 6.56 8.35 -27.54
C ALA A 402 6.93 7.36 -26.42
N GLY A 403 8.11 7.52 -25.80
CA GLY A 403 8.55 6.74 -24.65
C GLY A 403 8.19 7.37 -23.29
N ALA A 404 7.43 8.46 -23.28
CA ALA A 404 7.13 9.25 -22.07
C ALA A 404 8.41 9.56 -21.26
N TYR A 405 9.50 9.97 -21.91
CA TYR A 405 10.77 10.27 -21.25
C TYR A 405 10.66 11.50 -20.35
N ILE A 406 9.87 12.49 -20.78
CA ILE A 406 9.55 13.67 -19.97
C ILE A 406 8.53 13.21 -18.92
N LEU A 407 8.90 13.19 -17.65
CA LEU A 407 8.11 12.67 -16.55
C LEU A 407 7.57 13.79 -15.64
N GLU A 408 8.39 14.80 -15.36
CA GLU A 408 8.11 15.80 -14.32
C GLU A 408 7.51 17.08 -14.90
N MET A 409 8.05 17.59 -16.01
CA MET A 409 7.56 18.85 -16.58
C MET A 409 6.25 18.67 -17.33
N GLY A 410 5.35 19.65 -17.16
CA GLY A 410 4.20 19.83 -18.05
C GLY A 410 4.64 20.36 -19.41
N ASN A 411 3.81 20.13 -20.44
CA ASN A 411 4.13 20.46 -21.84
C ASN A 411 4.57 21.91 -22.05
N ARG A 412 3.90 22.84 -21.37
CA ARG A 412 4.21 24.28 -21.41
C ARG A 412 5.57 24.60 -20.79
N ASP A 413 5.90 23.97 -19.67
CA ASP A 413 7.12 24.25 -18.92
C ASP A 413 8.33 23.66 -19.63
N LEU A 414 8.18 22.47 -20.22
CA LEU A 414 9.19 21.89 -21.10
C LEU A 414 9.45 22.78 -22.31
N ALA A 415 8.40 23.27 -22.97
CA ALA A 415 8.53 24.15 -24.13
C ALA A 415 9.25 25.46 -23.78
N ARG A 416 8.93 26.07 -22.63
CA ARG A 416 9.64 27.26 -22.12
C ARG A 416 11.10 26.96 -21.82
N LEU A 417 11.39 25.85 -21.12
CA LEU A 417 12.77 25.44 -20.84
C LEU A 417 13.58 25.18 -22.11
N TRP A 418 12.96 24.62 -23.15
CA TRP A 418 13.62 24.39 -24.43
C TRP A 418 14.08 25.72 -25.07
N LEU A 419 13.26 26.77 -25.01
CA LEU A 419 13.64 28.10 -25.49
C LEU A 419 14.77 28.74 -24.68
N GLU A 420 14.84 28.47 -23.37
CA GLU A 420 15.94 28.94 -22.52
C GLU A 420 17.27 28.24 -22.81
N VAL A 421 17.20 26.94 -23.15
CA VAL A 421 18.36 26.12 -23.50
C VAL A 421 18.88 26.49 -24.90
N ASP A 422 17.99 26.68 -25.87
CA ASP A 422 18.35 27.03 -27.25
C ASP A 422 18.47 28.55 -27.47
N LYS A 423 19.53 29.12 -26.90
CA LYS A 423 19.72 30.58 -26.86
C LYS A 423 19.93 31.23 -28.22
N LYS A 424 20.25 30.49 -29.30
CA LYS A 424 20.76 31.07 -30.55
C LYS A 424 19.91 30.86 -31.81
N LYS A 425 18.89 29.98 -31.82
CA LYS A 425 18.29 29.52 -33.09
C LYS A 425 16.76 29.56 -33.24
N VAL A 426 16.00 29.79 -32.18
CA VAL A 426 14.52 29.65 -32.18
C VAL A 426 13.85 30.72 -31.34
N ASP A 427 12.70 31.22 -31.84
CA ASP A 427 11.96 32.34 -31.26
C ASP A 427 10.64 31.92 -30.58
N ALA A 428 10.17 30.71 -30.87
CA ALA A 428 8.90 30.19 -30.40
C ALA A 428 8.94 28.66 -30.21
N ALA A 429 8.11 28.13 -29.31
CA ALA A 429 7.94 26.72 -29.08
C ALA A 429 6.45 26.34 -29.14
N VAL A 430 6.13 25.29 -29.88
CA VAL A 430 4.80 24.71 -29.98
C VAL A 430 4.65 23.59 -28.96
N TYR A 431 3.55 23.63 -28.21
CA TYR A 431 3.18 22.62 -27.22
C TYR A 431 1.65 22.40 -27.23
N PHE A 432 1.20 21.33 -26.57
CA PHE A 432 -0.21 20.98 -26.51
C PHE A 432 -0.76 21.13 -25.09
N ARG A 433 -1.96 21.66 -24.97
CA ARG A 433 -2.70 21.77 -23.71
C ARG A 433 -3.57 20.54 -23.46
N ALA A 434 -4.15 20.46 -22.27
CA ALA A 434 -5.03 19.37 -21.84
C ALA A 434 -6.29 19.19 -22.74
N ASP A 435 -6.69 20.23 -23.47
CA ASP A 435 -7.80 20.21 -24.43
C ASP A 435 -7.36 19.79 -25.84
N ASN A 436 -6.17 19.19 -25.99
CA ASN A 436 -5.55 18.78 -27.25
C ASN A 436 -5.28 19.93 -28.24
N SER A 437 -5.38 21.18 -27.80
CA SER A 437 -5.14 22.33 -28.67
C SER A 437 -3.65 22.68 -28.75
N ALA A 438 -3.18 22.99 -29.97
CA ALA A 438 -1.81 23.44 -30.21
C ALA A 438 -1.64 24.92 -29.84
N TRP A 439 -0.68 25.21 -28.97
CA TRP A 439 -0.34 26.55 -28.49
C TRP A 439 1.13 26.86 -28.71
N VAL A 440 1.43 28.16 -28.74
CA VAL A 440 2.77 28.69 -28.91
C VAL A 440 3.16 29.47 -27.66
N THR A 441 4.31 29.15 -27.09
CA THR A 441 5.02 30.03 -26.14
C THR A 441 6.17 30.72 -26.86
N PHE A 442 6.42 31.98 -26.53
CA PHE A 442 7.46 32.79 -27.16
C PHE A 442 8.67 32.95 -26.25
N LYS A 443 9.84 33.16 -26.86
CA LYS A 443 11.08 33.44 -26.14
C LYS A 443 11.09 34.83 -25.50
N ASP A 444 10.37 35.77 -26.11
CA ASP A 444 10.15 37.11 -25.56
C ASP A 444 9.14 37.04 -24.41
N PRO A 445 9.55 37.31 -23.15
CA PRO A 445 8.67 37.21 -21.99
C PRO A 445 7.53 38.25 -22.02
N ALA A 446 7.61 39.29 -22.87
CA ALA A 446 6.52 40.26 -23.06
C ALA A 446 5.37 39.69 -23.91
N LYS A 447 5.62 38.65 -24.71
CA LYS A 447 4.59 38.00 -25.53
C LYS A 447 3.89 36.91 -24.74
N ARG A 448 2.56 36.98 -24.71
CA ARG A 448 1.73 35.95 -24.11
C ARG A 448 1.60 34.75 -25.03
N ASP A 449 1.38 33.58 -24.43
CA ASP A 449 1.06 32.36 -25.16
C ASP A 449 -0.20 32.58 -26.02
N ALA A 450 -0.22 32.00 -27.21
CA ALA A 450 -1.34 32.12 -28.15
C ALA A 450 -1.65 30.78 -28.84
N PRO A 451 -2.91 30.52 -29.25
CA PRO A 451 -3.26 29.37 -30.06
C PRO A 451 -2.46 29.38 -31.37
N LEU A 452 -1.92 28.24 -31.81
CA LEU A 452 -1.07 28.15 -33.01
C LEU A 452 -1.75 28.74 -34.24
N LEU A 453 -3.03 28.41 -34.45
CA LEU A 453 -3.85 28.90 -35.56
C LEU A 453 -4.03 30.42 -35.57
N ALA A 454 -3.89 31.09 -34.42
CA ALA A 454 -3.98 32.55 -34.31
C ALA A 454 -2.63 33.25 -34.55
N THR A 455 -1.56 32.50 -34.79
CA THR A 455 -0.22 33.03 -35.04
C THR A 455 0.16 32.91 -36.53
N ARG A 456 1.16 33.69 -36.95
CA ARG A 456 1.75 33.55 -38.30
C ARG A 456 2.51 32.23 -38.50
N LEU A 457 2.77 31.49 -37.42
CA LEU A 457 3.56 30.27 -37.40
C LEU A 457 2.74 29.03 -37.82
N ALA A 458 1.40 29.12 -37.88
CA ALA A 458 0.54 27.99 -38.23
C ALA A 458 0.89 27.32 -39.58
N ASN A 459 1.41 28.10 -40.52
CA ASN A 459 1.74 27.64 -41.88
C ASN A 459 3.25 27.44 -42.11
N ASP A 460 4.10 27.89 -41.19
CA ASP A 460 5.56 27.81 -41.28
C ASP A 460 6.18 27.72 -39.88
N LEU A 461 6.61 26.51 -39.52
CA LEU A 461 7.22 26.18 -38.23
C LEU A 461 8.76 26.20 -38.28
N LYS A 462 9.38 26.78 -39.32
CA LYS A 462 10.84 26.75 -39.51
C LYS A 462 11.62 27.31 -38.31
N ASP A 463 11.15 28.40 -37.71
CA ASP A 463 11.80 29.06 -36.57
C ASP A 463 11.20 28.65 -35.20
N CYS A 464 10.55 27.49 -35.16
CA CYS A 464 9.97 26.91 -33.96
C CYS A 464 10.67 25.63 -33.53
N VAL A 465 10.64 25.35 -32.22
CA VAL A 465 10.71 23.97 -31.71
C VAL A 465 9.31 23.43 -31.49
N VAL A 466 9.11 22.13 -31.65
CA VAL A 466 7.80 21.48 -31.53
C VAL A 466 7.92 20.28 -30.59
N TYR A 467 7.12 20.29 -29.53
CA TYR A 467 7.00 19.17 -28.61
C TYR A 467 5.69 18.42 -28.85
N PHE A 468 5.79 17.15 -29.22
CA PHE A 468 4.69 16.21 -29.28
C PHE A 468 4.77 15.26 -28.09
N ASP A 469 3.82 15.36 -27.17
CA ASP A 469 3.58 14.34 -26.17
C ASP A 469 2.59 13.29 -26.68
N GLU A 470 2.53 12.13 -26.03
CA GLU A 470 1.71 11.01 -26.50
C GLU A 470 0.20 11.30 -26.42
N ALA A 471 -0.25 11.87 -25.29
CA ALA A 471 -1.67 12.02 -24.96
C ALA A 471 -2.40 13.03 -25.85
N HIS A 472 -1.83 14.23 -25.98
CA HIS A 472 -2.56 15.38 -26.51
C HIS A 472 -2.34 15.61 -28.01
N THR A 473 -1.68 14.66 -28.69
CA THR A 473 -1.31 14.81 -30.11
C THR A 473 -1.86 13.73 -31.02
N ARG A 474 -2.76 12.87 -30.52
CA ARG A 474 -3.48 11.90 -31.36
C ARG A 474 -4.37 12.66 -32.36
N GLY A 475 -4.25 12.31 -33.64
CA GLY A 475 -5.00 12.97 -34.72
C GLY A 475 -4.51 14.37 -35.11
N VAL A 476 -3.44 14.88 -34.50
CA VAL A 476 -2.88 16.20 -34.85
C VAL A 476 -2.04 16.11 -36.14
N ASP A 477 -2.24 17.08 -37.03
CA ASP A 477 -1.43 17.26 -38.24
C ASP A 477 -0.82 18.66 -38.28
N LEU A 478 0.51 18.74 -38.11
CA LEU A 478 1.26 20.00 -38.18
C LEU A 478 2.11 20.04 -39.45
N LYS A 479 2.14 21.18 -40.12
CA LYS A 479 2.99 21.41 -41.30
C LYS A 479 4.43 21.68 -40.86
N LEU A 480 5.17 20.62 -40.56
CA LEU A 480 6.58 20.68 -40.19
C LEU A 480 7.47 21.00 -41.42
N PRO A 481 8.62 21.67 -41.23
CA PRO A 481 9.56 21.96 -42.32
C PRO A 481 10.03 20.71 -43.09
N GLU A 482 10.35 20.86 -44.37
CA GLU A 482 10.83 19.74 -45.20
C GLU A 482 12.12 19.12 -44.67
N ASP A 483 12.99 19.92 -44.05
CA ASP A 483 14.26 19.52 -43.44
C ASP A 483 14.15 19.19 -41.94
N ALA A 484 12.93 19.03 -41.41
CA ALA A 484 12.71 18.78 -40.00
C ALA A 484 13.40 17.50 -39.51
N ARG A 485 14.10 17.65 -38.38
CA ARG A 485 14.76 16.56 -37.65
C ARG A 485 14.06 16.36 -36.31
N ALA A 486 13.61 15.15 -36.06
CA ALA A 486 12.96 14.77 -34.80
C ALA A 486 13.82 13.87 -33.93
N ALA A 487 13.74 14.09 -32.61
CA ALA A 487 14.06 13.08 -31.62
C ALA A 487 12.81 12.24 -31.34
N LEU A 488 12.94 10.92 -31.42
CA LEU A 488 11.89 9.98 -31.04
C LEU A 488 12.35 9.20 -29.81
N THR A 489 11.66 9.40 -28.69
CA THR A 489 12.03 8.74 -27.43
C THR A 489 11.54 7.30 -27.41
N LEU A 490 12.31 6.44 -26.74
CA LEU A 490 12.01 5.02 -26.57
C LEU A 490 11.78 4.66 -25.10
N ALA A 491 10.90 3.70 -24.84
CA ALA A 491 10.67 3.11 -23.52
C ALA A 491 10.55 1.59 -23.57
N LEU A 492 10.86 0.90 -22.47
CA LEU A 492 10.58 -0.54 -22.34
C LEU A 492 9.08 -0.81 -22.56
N LYS A 493 8.75 -1.97 -23.14
CA LYS A 493 7.39 -2.38 -23.53
C LYS A 493 6.74 -1.54 -24.63
N GLN A 494 7.45 -0.61 -25.26
CA GLN A 494 6.96 0.11 -26.43
C GLN A 494 6.94 -0.82 -27.65
N THR A 495 5.84 -0.81 -28.40
CA THR A 495 5.62 -1.68 -29.56
C THR A 495 6.06 -1.01 -30.87
N LYS A 496 6.19 -1.81 -31.93
CA LYS A 496 6.45 -1.30 -33.29
C LYS A 496 5.40 -0.26 -33.70
N ASP A 497 4.11 -0.58 -33.62
CA ASP A 497 3.05 0.30 -34.13
C ASP A 497 2.97 1.64 -33.41
N THR A 498 3.01 1.65 -32.07
CA THR A 498 3.04 2.90 -31.28
C THR A 498 4.20 3.80 -31.70
N THR A 499 5.38 3.22 -31.90
CA THR A 499 6.57 3.94 -32.35
C THR A 499 6.44 4.45 -33.80
N MET A 500 5.87 3.65 -34.69
CA MET A 500 5.66 4.02 -36.10
C MET A 500 4.63 5.12 -36.26
N GLN A 501 3.48 4.98 -35.62
CA GLN A 501 2.44 6.01 -35.59
C GLN A 501 3.02 7.31 -35.06
N ALA A 502 3.91 7.23 -34.06
CA ALA A 502 4.61 8.40 -33.57
C ALA A 502 5.58 9.02 -34.59
N ALA A 503 6.40 8.21 -35.26
CA ALA A 503 7.29 8.68 -36.31
C ALA A 503 6.52 9.32 -37.49
N MET A 504 5.33 8.81 -37.82
CA MET A 504 4.50 9.29 -38.92
C MET A 504 3.88 10.68 -38.69
N ARG A 505 4.06 11.31 -37.53
CA ARG A 505 3.86 12.76 -37.33
C ARG A 505 4.77 13.58 -38.25
N LEU A 506 5.90 13.00 -38.68
CA LEU A 506 6.72 13.50 -39.79
C LEU A 506 6.12 13.04 -41.13
N ARG A 507 5.20 13.81 -41.70
CA ARG A 507 4.51 13.46 -42.95
C ARG A 507 5.44 13.30 -44.16
N LEU A 508 6.63 13.91 -44.12
CA LEU A 508 7.67 13.77 -45.16
C LEU A 508 8.80 12.83 -44.74
N LEU A 509 8.56 11.90 -43.80
CA LEU A 509 9.54 10.90 -43.34
C LEU A 509 10.03 10.00 -44.47
N ARG A 510 9.23 9.79 -45.52
CA ARG A 510 9.58 9.05 -46.74
C ARG A 510 10.69 9.73 -47.55
N THR A 511 10.78 11.05 -47.52
CA THR A 511 11.59 11.83 -48.46
C THR A 511 12.68 12.63 -47.76
N THR A 512 12.33 13.68 -47.02
CA THR A 512 13.27 14.72 -46.57
C THR A 512 13.39 14.79 -45.05
N GLN A 513 12.30 14.57 -44.32
CA GLN A 513 12.31 14.59 -42.85
C GLN A 513 13.01 13.35 -42.31
N CYS A 514 13.61 13.48 -41.12
CA CYS A 514 14.30 12.37 -40.48
C CYS A 514 14.11 12.31 -38.97
N VAL A 515 14.40 11.13 -38.42
CA VAL A 515 14.33 10.82 -37.00
C VAL A 515 15.68 10.34 -36.49
N THR A 516 15.97 10.68 -35.23
CA THR A 516 17.01 10.08 -34.40
C THR A 516 16.33 9.44 -33.20
N PHE A 517 16.67 8.18 -32.92
CA PHE A 517 16.14 7.47 -31.76
C PHE A 517 16.88 7.87 -30.48
N PHE A 518 16.13 8.13 -29.42
CA PHE A 518 16.66 8.51 -28.11
C PHE A 518 16.24 7.48 -27.07
N ALA A 519 17.22 6.76 -26.53
CA ALA A 519 17.00 5.69 -25.57
C ALA A 519 17.51 6.09 -24.18
N PRO A 520 16.73 5.88 -23.10
CA PRO A 520 17.27 5.91 -21.75
C PRO A 520 18.19 4.68 -21.52
N PRO A 521 19.02 4.68 -20.45
CA PRO A 521 19.99 3.61 -20.18
C PRO A 521 19.41 2.19 -20.24
N GLU A 522 18.25 1.98 -19.63
CA GLU A 522 17.49 0.73 -19.57
C GLU A 522 17.13 0.19 -20.95
N VAL A 523 16.65 1.06 -21.85
CA VAL A 523 16.29 0.67 -23.23
C VAL A 523 17.53 0.33 -24.04
N ASN A 524 18.61 1.11 -23.90
CA ASN A 524 19.87 0.80 -24.57
C ASN A 524 20.40 -0.59 -24.17
N MET A 525 20.28 -0.99 -22.90
CA MET A 525 20.67 -2.33 -22.46
C MET A 525 19.73 -3.40 -23.04
N SER A 526 18.41 -3.18 -23.00
CA SER A 526 17.44 -4.12 -23.59
C SER A 526 17.68 -4.37 -25.08
N ILE A 527 17.95 -3.31 -25.86
CA ILE A 527 18.32 -3.43 -27.28
C ILE A 527 19.59 -4.28 -27.44
N ARG A 528 20.62 -4.03 -26.63
CA ARG A 528 21.89 -4.77 -26.71
C ARG A 528 21.73 -6.24 -26.37
N ASP A 529 20.93 -6.55 -25.35
CA ASP A 529 20.69 -7.92 -24.92
C ASP A 529 19.92 -8.71 -25.98
N ILE A 530 18.86 -8.13 -26.56
CA ILE A 530 18.04 -8.78 -27.59
C ILE A 530 18.80 -8.90 -28.91
N CYS A 531 19.43 -7.83 -29.38
CA CYS A 531 20.14 -7.84 -30.65
C CYS A 531 21.44 -8.65 -30.58
N GLY A 532 22.18 -8.57 -29.47
CA GLY A 532 23.49 -9.24 -29.31
C GLY A 532 23.42 -10.77 -29.36
N GLN A 533 22.24 -11.35 -29.11
CA GLN A 533 22.00 -12.78 -29.26
C GLN A 533 21.91 -13.22 -30.72
N ARG A 534 21.50 -12.34 -31.63
CA ARG A 534 21.23 -12.67 -33.05
C ARG A 534 22.21 -12.03 -34.03
N PHE A 535 22.71 -10.84 -33.72
CA PHE A 535 23.61 -10.07 -34.58
C PHE A 535 24.79 -9.52 -33.78
N PRO A 536 26.03 -9.57 -34.28
CA PRO A 536 27.14 -8.86 -33.67
C PRO A 536 26.86 -7.36 -33.72
N ILE A 537 26.63 -6.75 -32.57
CA ILE A 537 26.51 -5.29 -32.48
C ILE A 537 27.94 -4.75 -32.56
N GLU A 538 28.32 -4.19 -33.72
CA GLU A 538 29.48 -3.29 -33.79
C GLU A 538 29.30 -2.16 -32.77
N HIS A 539 30.34 -1.43 -32.38
CA HIS A 539 30.34 -0.63 -31.13
C HIS A 539 29.15 0.37 -30.96
N TYR A 540 28.42 0.67 -32.03
CA TYR A 540 27.29 1.59 -32.11
C TYR A 540 25.95 0.88 -32.45
N ILE A 541 24.87 1.35 -31.84
CA ILE A 541 23.49 0.98 -32.17
C ILE A 541 23.00 1.89 -33.29
N GLU A 542 22.17 1.34 -34.17
CA GLU A 542 21.54 2.06 -35.29
C GLU A 542 20.07 1.64 -35.40
N SER A 543 19.32 2.30 -36.28
CA SER A 543 17.91 2.00 -36.50
C SER A 543 17.56 0.53 -36.77
N PRO A 544 18.34 -0.32 -37.49
CA PRO A 544 18.00 -1.74 -37.64
C PRO A 544 17.88 -2.48 -36.31
N HIS A 545 18.77 -2.16 -35.36
CA HIS A 545 18.77 -2.76 -34.03
C HIS A 545 17.54 -2.32 -33.24
N VAL A 546 17.19 -1.03 -33.30
CA VAL A 546 15.98 -0.50 -32.67
C VAL A 546 14.72 -1.14 -33.25
N ILE A 547 14.63 -1.23 -34.58
CA ILE A 547 13.49 -1.84 -35.26
C ILE A 547 13.35 -3.33 -34.92
N PHE A 548 14.47 -4.07 -34.91
CA PHE A 548 14.46 -5.47 -34.51
C PHE A 548 13.98 -5.63 -33.06
N TRP A 549 14.47 -4.78 -32.17
CA TRP A 549 14.04 -4.74 -30.77
C TRP A 549 12.54 -4.43 -30.64
N LEU A 550 12.00 -3.44 -31.37
CA LEU A 550 10.56 -3.11 -31.35
C LEU A 550 9.68 -4.26 -31.84
N LEU A 551 10.11 -5.00 -32.87
CA LEU A 551 9.41 -6.19 -33.35
C LEU A 551 9.36 -7.28 -32.27
N GLU A 552 10.48 -7.52 -31.58
CA GLU A 552 10.54 -8.45 -30.46
C GLU A 552 9.66 -7.98 -29.29
N GLN A 553 9.62 -6.68 -28.99
CA GLN A 553 8.72 -6.12 -27.98
C GLN A 553 7.24 -6.32 -28.35
N THR A 554 6.86 -6.12 -29.62
CA THR A 554 5.50 -6.42 -30.10
C THR A 554 5.14 -7.90 -29.88
N CYS A 555 6.03 -8.83 -30.24
CA CYS A 555 5.78 -10.27 -30.04
C CYS A 555 5.54 -10.59 -28.55
N ARG A 556 6.40 -10.08 -27.66
CA ARG A 556 6.26 -10.28 -26.21
C ARG A 556 4.99 -9.66 -25.66
N ALA A 557 4.63 -8.45 -26.09
CA ALA A 557 3.37 -7.82 -25.68
C ALA A 557 2.15 -8.66 -26.08
N ASN A 558 2.19 -9.31 -27.26
CA ASN A 558 1.13 -10.21 -27.69
C ASN A 558 1.10 -11.51 -26.86
N GLU A 559 2.27 -12.08 -26.55
CA GLU A 559 2.41 -13.26 -25.69
C GLU A 559 1.88 -12.99 -24.28
N ASP A 560 2.19 -11.83 -23.70
CA ASP A 560 1.72 -11.39 -22.38
C ASP A 560 0.19 -11.28 -22.31
N LEU A 561 -0.46 -10.87 -23.40
CA LEU A 561 -1.93 -10.72 -23.49
C LEU A 561 -2.66 -12.02 -23.87
N HIS A 562 -1.95 -13.04 -24.37
CA HIS A 562 -2.55 -14.28 -24.86
C HIS A 562 -3.37 -15.05 -23.79
N PRO A 563 -2.93 -15.18 -22.52
CA PRO A 563 -3.73 -15.86 -21.51
C PRO A 563 -5.07 -15.16 -21.22
N LEU A 564 -5.08 -13.83 -21.29
CA LEU A 564 -6.29 -13.03 -21.12
C LEU A 564 -7.25 -13.20 -22.31
N PHE A 565 -6.72 -13.15 -23.54
CA PHE A 565 -7.49 -13.48 -24.75
C PHE A 565 -8.13 -14.87 -24.65
N ARG A 566 -7.40 -15.87 -24.16
CA ARG A 566 -7.91 -17.23 -23.96
C ARG A 566 -9.03 -17.26 -22.92
N ALA A 567 -8.83 -16.66 -21.75
CA ALA A 567 -9.83 -16.63 -20.69
C ALA A 567 -11.15 -15.98 -21.15
N GLN A 568 -11.05 -14.87 -21.88
CA GLN A 568 -12.22 -14.18 -22.46
C GLN A 568 -12.92 -15.03 -23.52
N GLY A 569 -12.18 -15.67 -24.42
CA GLY A 569 -12.76 -16.55 -25.45
C GLY A 569 -13.48 -17.76 -24.87
N ILE A 570 -12.93 -18.36 -23.81
CA ILE A 570 -13.56 -19.46 -23.08
C ILE A 570 -14.88 -18.99 -22.43
N ASP A 571 -14.85 -17.84 -21.75
CA ASP A 571 -16.05 -17.28 -21.14
C ASP A 571 -17.13 -16.93 -22.18
N PHE A 572 -16.73 -16.33 -23.31
CA PHE A 572 -17.63 -16.07 -24.43
C PHE A 572 -18.29 -17.35 -24.92
N CYS A 573 -17.51 -18.42 -25.17
CA CYS A 573 -18.06 -19.70 -25.64
C CYS A 573 -19.05 -20.29 -24.62
N ARG A 574 -18.72 -20.22 -23.32
CA ARG A 574 -19.60 -20.67 -22.24
C ARG A 574 -20.94 -19.92 -22.26
N ARG A 575 -20.91 -18.59 -22.32
CA ARG A 575 -22.12 -17.73 -22.31
C ARG A 575 -22.93 -17.91 -23.59
N ALA A 576 -22.28 -17.90 -24.75
CA ALA A 576 -22.93 -18.10 -26.04
C ALA A 576 -23.61 -19.49 -26.12
N ASN A 577 -22.97 -20.53 -25.61
CA ASN A 577 -23.55 -21.87 -25.54
C ASN A 577 -24.77 -21.92 -24.62
N ALA A 578 -24.73 -21.25 -23.47
CA ALA A 578 -25.87 -21.18 -22.56
C ALA A 578 -27.09 -20.50 -23.21
N VAL A 579 -26.89 -19.44 -24.00
CA VAL A 579 -27.98 -18.79 -24.75
C VAL A 579 -28.64 -19.77 -25.74
N LEU A 580 -27.86 -20.65 -26.37
CA LEU A 580 -28.39 -21.69 -27.27
C LEU A 580 -29.15 -22.81 -26.52
N GLN A 581 -28.71 -23.16 -25.32
CA GLN A 581 -29.33 -24.20 -24.49
C GLN A 581 -30.66 -23.75 -23.85
N TYR A 582 -30.84 -22.44 -23.64
CA TYR A 582 -32.03 -21.86 -23.00
C TYR A 582 -32.75 -20.83 -23.89
N PRO A 583 -33.29 -21.23 -25.08
CA PRO A 583 -33.86 -20.30 -26.05
C PRO A 583 -35.16 -19.63 -25.57
N ASP A 584 -35.90 -20.27 -24.66
CA ASP A 584 -37.21 -19.83 -24.16
C ASP A 584 -37.12 -18.86 -22.97
N VAL A 585 -36.08 -18.03 -22.93
CA VAL A 585 -35.82 -17.08 -21.81
C VAL A 585 -36.97 -16.10 -21.54
N LEU A 586 -37.75 -15.75 -22.57
CA LEU A 586 -38.86 -14.79 -22.46
C LEU A 586 -40.17 -15.43 -21.97
N THR A 587 -40.29 -16.75 -22.07
CA THR A 587 -41.54 -17.48 -21.83
C THR A 587 -41.44 -18.48 -20.67
N SER A 588 -40.22 -18.90 -20.32
CA SER A 588 -39.95 -19.90 -19.28
C SER A 588 -39.06 -19.34 -18.17
N GLU A 589 -39.63 -19.22 -16.96
CA GLU A 589 -38.89 -18.71 -15.79
C GLU A 589 -37.74 -19.66 -15.37
N SER A 590 -37.89 -20.96 -15.60
CA SER A 590 -36.83 -21.94 -15.32
C SER A 590 -35.65 -21.81 -16.29
N SER A 591 -35.92 -21.55 -17.57
CA SER A 591 -34.88 -21.28 -18.59
C SER A 591 -34.17 -19.97 -18.29
N LYS A 592 -34.93 -18.93 -17.92
CA LYS A 592 -34.38 -17.64 -17.48
C LYS A 592 -33.49 -17.77 -16.25
N SER A 593 -33.95 -18.45 -15.20
CA SER A 593 -33.17 -18.66 -13.99
C SER A 593 -31.88 -19.43 -14.25
N SER A 594 -31.94 -20.45 -15.11
CA SER A 594 -30.77 -21.26 -15.48
C SER A 594 -29.75 -20.46 -16.30
N LEU A 595 -30.21 -19.67 -17.28
CA LEU A 595 -29.35 -18.80 -18.07
C LEU A 595 -28.69 -17.73 -17.21
N VAL A 596 -29.47 -17.02 -16.39
CA VAL A 596 -28.96 -15.97 -15.48
C VAL A 596 -27.87 -16.53 -14.57
N LYS A 597 -28.06 -17.73 -14.01
CA LYS A 597 -27.05 -18.38 -13.16
C LYS A 597 -25.72 -18.65 -13.87
N ILE A 598 -25.72 -18.87 -15.18
CA ILE A 598 -24.50 -19.08 -15.98
C ILE A 598 -23.86 -17.74 -16.37
N LEU A 599 -24.68 -16.73 -16.68
CA LEU A 599 -24.21 -15.39 -17.03
C LEU A 599 -23.61 -14.65 -15.82
N GLN A 600 -24.16 -14.87 -14.62
CA GLN A 600 -23.63 -14.37 -13.37
C GLN A 600 -22.31 -15.06 -13.02
N GLN A 601 -21.24 -14.29 -12.97
CA GLN A 601 -19.93 -14.75 -12.53
C GLN A 601 -19.71 -14.33 -11.08
N GLN A 602 -19.04 -15.17 -10.32
CA GLN A 602 -18.58 -14.79 -8.99
C GLN A 602 -17.47 -13.74 -9.13
N GLU A 603 -17.69 -12.55 -8.58
CA GLU A 603 -16.67 -11.48 -8.55
C GLU A 603 -15.84 -11.58 -7.27
N HIS A 604 -16.48 -11.75 -6.11
CA HIS A 604 -15.80 -11.92 -4.84
C HIS A 604 -15.02 -13.24 -4.81
N GLN A 605 -13.69 -13.13 -4.76
CA GLN A 605 -12.76 -14.26 -4.68
C GLN A 605 -12.00 -14.24 -3.36
N THR A 606 -12.01 -15.36 -2.64
CA THR A 606 -11.23 -15.51 -1.41
C THR A 606 -9.75 -15.71 -1.71
N LEU A 607 -8.89 -15.39 -0.74
CA LEU A 607 -7.44 -15.66 -0.82
C LEU A 607 -7.14 -17.14 -1.03
N GLU A 608 -7.99 -18.04 -0.54
CA GLU A 608 -7.84 -19.49 -0.75
C GLU A 608 -8.22 -19.90 -2.18
N GLN A 609 -9.22 -19.26 -2.80
CA GLN A 609 -9.54 -19.48 -4.21
C GLN A 609 -8.43 -18.94 -5.13
N LEU A 610 -7.86 -17.78 -4.82
CA LEU A 610 -6.79 -17.18 -5.60
C LEU A 610 -5.46 -17.92 -5.42
N TYR A 611 -5.05 -18.21 -4.18
CA TYR A 611 -3.67 -18.62 -3.87
C TYR A 611 -3.56 -19.97 -3.16
N GLY A 612 -4.68 -20.64 -2.88
CA GLY A 612 -4.76 -21.92 -2.16
C GLY A 612 -4.50 -23.19 -3.01
N GLY A 613 -4.13 -23.04 -4.29
CA GLY A 613 -3.72 -24.15 -5.15
C GLY A 613 -4.85 -24.97 -5.79
N SER A 614 -6.09 -24.46 -5.82
CA SER A 614 -7.17 -25.06 -6.60
C SER A 614 -7.15 -24.53 -8.04
N THR A 615 -6.40 -25.17 -8.92
CA THR A 615 -6.53 -24.94 -10.37
C THR A 615 -7.78 -25.67 -10.87
N HIS A 616 -8.94 -25.02 -10.83
CA HIS A 616 -10.03 -25.42 -11.69
C HIS A 616 -9.69 -24.94 -13.10
N ASP A 617 -9.31 -25.86 -13.98
CA ASP A 617 -9.19 -25.54 -15.41
C ASP A 617 -10.59 -25.23 -15.95
N PRO A 618 -10.88 -23.98 -16.37
CA PRO A 618 -12.19 -23.62 -16.89
C PRO A 618 -12.58 -24.50 -18.09
N LEU A 619 -11.61 -24.98 -18.88
CA LEU A 619 -11.84 -25.84 -20.05
C LEU A 619 -12.41 -27.21 -19.68
N GLN A 620 -12.01 -27.78 -18.54
CA GLN A 620 -12.54 -29.07 -18.09
C GLN A 620 -14.01 -28.98 -17.67
N SER A 621 -14.52 -27.77 -17.41
CA SER A 621 -15.93 -27.55 -17.08
C SER A 621 -16.83 -27.38 -18.30
N LEU A 622 -16.25 -27.16 -19.49
CA LEU A 622 -16.99 -27.04 -20.74
C LEU A 622 -17.27 -28.44 -21.31
N GLY A 623 -18.53 -28.88 -21.24
CA GLY A 623 -19.01 -30.06 -21.95
C GLY A 623 -19.05 -29.86 -23.47
N GLU A 624 -19.68 -30.78 -24.20
CA GLU A 624 -19.89 -30.61 -25.65
C GLU A 624 -20.72 -29.35 -25.96
N MET A 625 -20.24 -28.54 -26.91
CA MET A 625 -20.94 -27.32 -27.33
C MET A 625 -22.12 -27.64 -28.24
N SER A 626 -23.20 -26.87 -28.10
CA SER A 626 -24.43 -27.01 -28.91
C SER A 626 -24.26 -26.51 -30.36
N SER A 627 -23.17 -25.81 -30.68
CA SER A 627 -22.85 -25.33 -32.02
C SER A 627 -21.46 -25.82 -32.44
N ALA A 628 -21.34 -26.30 -33.69
CA ALA A 628 -20.07 -26.72 -34.27
C ALA A 628 -19.04 -25.57 -34.32
N ARG A 629 -19.49 -24.33 -34.52
CA ARG A 629 -18.62 -23.14 -34.51
C ARG A 629 -18.04 -22.86 -33.12
N LEU A 630 -18.86 -22.97 -32.08
CA LEU A 630 -18.40 -22.81 -30.70
C LEU A 630 -17.45 -23.95 -30.31
N GLN A 631 -17.74 -25.19 -30.75
CA GLN A 631 -16.85 -26.32 -30.56
C GLN A 631 -15.47 -26.08 -31.20
N GLU A 632 -15.44 -25.56 -32.43
CA GLU A 632 -14.18 -25.19 -33.12
C GLU A 632 -13.39 -24.13 -32.35
N PHE A 633 -14.07 -23.11 -31.80
CA PHE A 633 -13.42 -22.08 -30.97
C PHE A 633 -12.80 -22.68 -29.72
N VAL A 634 -13.55 -23.50 -28.98
CA VAL A 634 -13.04 -24.18 -27.77
C VAL A 634 -11.86 -25.09 -28.11
N GLU A 635 -11.91 -25.85 -29.20
CA GLU A 635 -10.79 -26.68 -29.64
C GLU A 635 -9.54 -25.86 -29.99
N LYS A 636 -9.68 -24.73 -30.70
CA LYS A 636 -8.55 -23.84 -31.02
C LYS A 636 -7.94 -23.22 -29.75
N LEU A 637 -8.78 -22.80 -28.80
CA LEU A 637 -8.35 -22.27 -27.50
C LEU A 637 -7.70 -23.34 -26.59
N SER A 638 -7.95 -24.62 -26.87
CA SER A 638 -7.40 -25.76 -26.14
C SER A 638 -6.08 -26.30 -26.71
N ARG A 639 -5.80 -26.10 -28.01
CA ARG A 639 -4.60 -26.65 -28.69
C ARG A 639 -3.28 -25.95 -28.36
N ASN A 640 -3.30 -24.76 -27.76
CA ASN A 640 -2.11 -23.93 -27.49
C ASN A 640 -1.54 -24.08 -26.06
N ASP A 641 -1.65 -25.27 -25.46
CA ASP A 641 -1.34 -25.53 -24.04
C ASP A 641 0.18 -25.67 -23.73
N SER A 642 1.06 -25.07 -24.54
CA SER A 642 2.51 -25.30 -24.46
C SER A 642 3.31 -24.30 -23.64
N THR A 643 2.69 -23.36 -22.93
CA THR A 643 3.41 -22.51 -21.97
C THR A 643 2.73 -22.47 -20.62
N ASP A 644 3.45 -23.07 -19.67
CA ASP A 644 3.18 -23.28 -18.25
C ASP A 644 3.19 -21.96 -17.43
N ALA A 645 2.87 -20.83 -18.08
CA ALA A 645 2.94 -19.48 -17.54
C ALA A 645 1.58 -19.09 -16.95
N TRP A 646 1.45 -19.29 -15.63
CA TRP A 646 0.60 -18.55 -14.71
C TRP A 646 -0.53 -17.74 -15.36
N GLN A 647 -1.68 -18.38 -15.65
CA GLN A 647 -2.90 -17.66 -16.06
C GLN A 647 -3.26 -16.49 -15.13
N GLN A 648 -2.75 -16.50 -13.88
CA GLN A 648 -2.91 -15.45 -12.87
C GLN A 648 -2.05 -14.19 -13.11
N ASP A 649 -0.88 -14.28 -13.72
CA ASP A 649 -0.02 -13.11 -14.02
C ASP A 649 -0.71 -12.19 -15.04
N ALA A 650 -1.42 -12.78 -16.00
CA ALA A 650 -2.15 -12.04 -17.05
C ALA A 650 -3.38 -11.28 -16.53
N PHE A 651 -4.01 -11.72 -15.42
CA PHE A 651 -5.13 -10.98 -14.83
C PHE A 651 -4.70 -9.65 -14.18
N GLY A 652 -3.40 -9.49 -13.88
CA GLY A 652 -2.87 -8.24 -13.34
C GLY A 652 -2.76 -7.09 -14.35
N GLU A 653 -2.88 -7.38 -15.64
CA GLU A 653 -2.90 -6.39 -16.73
C GLU A 653 -4.32 -6.05 -17.21
N VAL A 654 -5.36 -6.65 -16.62
CA VAL A 654 -6.76 -6.42 -17.01
C VAL A 654 -7.25 -5.07 -16.52
N GLU A 655 -7.72 -4.26 -17.46
CA GLU A 655 -8.38 -2.99 -17.22
C GLU A 655 -9.89 -3.20 -17.39
N GLN A 656 -10.65 -2.87 -16.35
CA GLN A 656 -12.09 -3.10 -16.29
C GLN A 656 -12.79 -1.75 -16.23
N GLU A 657 -13.78 -1.53 -17.07
CA GLU A 657 -14.74 -0.44 -16.87
C GLU A 657 -15.90 -0.99 -16.03
N ARG A 658 -16.28 -0.26 -14.96
CA ARG A 658 -17.43 -0.62 -14.12
C ARG A 658 -18.57 0.36 -14.29
N GLU A 659 -19.76 -0.17 -14.49
CA GLU A 659 -21.01 0.59 -14.39
C GLU A 659 -21.66 0.32 -13.03
N LEU A 660 -21.66 1.34 -12.16
CA LEU A 660 -22.25 1.30 -10.83
C LEU A 660 -23.51 2.17 -10.78
N GLU A 661 -24.64 1.61 -10.35
CA GLU A 661 -25.76 2.42 -9.86
C GLU A 661 -25.43 2.92 -8.45
N VAL A 662 -25.57 4.23 -8.22
CA VAL A 662 -25.23 4.90 -6.96
C VAL A 662 -26.01 4.27 -5.80
N GLN A 663 -25.32 3.83 -4.75
CA GLN A 663 -25.93 3.24 -3.55
C GLN A 663 -25.45 3.94 -2.26
N LEU A 664 -26.37 3.99 -1.29
CA LEU A 664 -26.27 4.68 0.01
C LEU A 664 -25.32 3.96 0.99
N GLU A 665 -24.45 4.72 1.64
CA GLU A 665 -23.54 4.27 2.69
C GLU A 665 -24.28 3.79 3.96
N THR A 666 -23.78 2.72 4.58
CA THR A 666 -24.31 2.16 5.83
C THR A 666 -23.54 2.69 7.04
N GLU A 667 -24.24 3.38 7.95
CA GLU A 667 -23.66 3.84 9.23
C GLU A 667 -23.50 2.70 10.26
N ARG A 668 -22.43 2.80 11.05
CA ARG A 668 -22.06 1.82 12.09
C ARG A 668 -22.54 2.30 13.46
N HIS A 669 -23.30 1.49 14.18
CA HIS A 669 -23.74 1.81 15.54
C HIS A 669 -22.67 1.45 16.59
N THR A 670 -22.39 2.39 17.50
CA THR A 670 -21.45 2.21 18.63
C THR A 670 -22.12 1.47 19.79
N GLU A 671 -21.49 0.41 20.32
CA GLU A 671 -22.00 -0.37 21.45
C GLU A 671 -21.83 0.42 22.78
N LYS A 672 -22.86 0.42 23.64
CA LYS A 672 -22.82 1.14 24.93
C LYS A 672 -21.91 0.44 25.96
N PRO A 673 -21.09 1.16 26.75
CA PRO A 673 -20.20 0.55 27.75
C PRO A 673 -20.95 -0.21 28.85
N ILE A 674 -20.37 -1.33 29.31
CA ILE A 674 -20.86 -2.09 30.48
C ILE A 674 -20.31 -1.46 31.76
N HIS A 675 -21.18 -1.12 32.72
CA HIS A 675 -20.78 -0.57 34.02
C HIS A 675 -20.44 -1.69 35.03
N TYR A 676 -19.34 -1.53 35.78
CA TYR A 676 -18.84 -2.45 36.81
C TYR A 676 -18.74 -1.75 38.17
N GLU A 677 -18.99 -2.48 39.25
CA GLU A 677 -18.88 -1.95 40.63
C GLU A 677 -17.46 -2.11 41.17
N ALA A 678 -16.93 -1.04 41.77
CA ALA A 678 -15.59 -1.01 42.36
C ALA A 678 -15.50 -1.86 43.63
N PHE A 679 -14.34 -2.50 43.87
CA PHE A 679 -14.10 -3.25 45.09
C PHE A 679 -13.76 -2.31 46.26
N PRO A 680 -14.42 -2.41 47.44
CA PRO A 680 -14.15 -1.53 48.57
C PRO A 680 -12.82 -1.87 49.26
N PHE A 681 -12.00 -0.87 49.56
CA PHE A 681 -10.71 -1.03 50.23
C PHE A 681 -10.89 -1.51 51.69
N PRO A 682 -10.37 -2.70 52.07
CA PRO A 682 -10.59 -3.29 53.40
C PRO A 682 -9.68 -2.72 54.50
N GLY A 683 -8.71 -1.87 54.17
CA GLY A 683 -7.73 -1.32 55.10
C GLY A 683 -6.33 -1.92 54.95
N LEU A 684 -5.35 -1.36 55.67
CA LEU A 684 -3.94 -1.70 55.55
C LEU A 684 -3.61 -3.06 56.19
N SER A 685 -2.93 -3.92 55.43
CA SER A 685 -2.50 -5.26 55.85
C SER A 685 -1.49 -5.23 57.02
N SER A 686 -1.56 -6.25 57.87
CA SER A 686 -0.64 -6.43 58.99
C SER A 686 0.78 -6.77 58.53
N THR A 687 0.91 -7.51 57.42
CA THR A 687 2.18 -7.81 56.75
C THR A 687 2.87 -6.53 56.25
N ILE A 688 2.13 -5.60 55.63
CA ILE A 688 2.69 -4.33 55.14
C ILE A 688 3.17 -3.47 56.33
N LEU A 689 2.39 -3.43 57.42
CA LEU A 689 2.78 -2.75 58.66
C LEU A 689 4.02 -3.39 59.32
N GLY A 690 4.13 -4.71 59.27
CA GLY A 690 5.31 -5.45 59.73
C GLY A 690 6.54 -5.07 58.91
N PHE A 691 6.42 -5.12 57.59
CA PHE A 691 7.48 -4.76 56.64
C PHE A 691 8.00 -3.34 56.88
N LEU A 692 7.10 -2.38 57.07
CA LEU A 692 7.46 -0.99 57.38
C LEU A 692 8.33 -0.88 58.65
N LYS A 693 8.05 -1.68 59.68
CA LYS A 693 8.77 -1.64 60.97
C LYS A 693 10.11 -2.37 60.93
N THR A 694 10.16 -3.53 60.27
CA THR A 694 11.30 -4.45 60.35
C THR A 694 12.25 -4.33 59.16
N GLY A 695 11.76 -3.88 58.00
CA GLY A 695 12.45 -3.97 56.71
C GLY A 695 12.42 -5.37 56.08
N GLU A 696 11.75 -6.33 56.72
CA GLU A 696 11.62 -7.73 56.30
C GLU A 696 10.16 -8.06 55.98
N LEU A 697 9.89 -8.48 54.74
CA LEU A 697 8.54 -8.80 54.27
C LEU A 697 8.20 -10.25 54.60
N ASP A 698 7.14 -10.47 55.39
CA ASP A 698 6.62 -11.81 55.69
C ASP A 698 5.72 -12.32 54.56
N THR A 699 6.28 -13.16 53.70
CA THR A 699 5.56 -13.76 52.56
C THR A 699 4.75 -14.99 52.94
N ALA A 700 4.95 -15.57 54.14
CA ALA A 700 4.25 -16.79 54.56
C ALA A 700 2.78 -16.52 54.97
N ALA A 701 2.46 -15.27 55.29
CA ALA A 701 1.11 -14.84 55.67
C ALA A 701 0.09 -14.85 54.51
N GLY A 702 0.52 -14.95 53.26
CA GLY A 702 -0.36 -14.95 52.08
C GLY A 702 -1.13 -13.64 51.85
N GLU A 703 -0.63 -12.54 52.42
CA GLU A 703 -1.16 -11.16 52.26
C GLU A 703 -0.46 -10.36 51.15
N VAL A 704 0.54 -10.95 50.50
CA VAL A 704 1.25 -10.41 49.33
C VAL A 704 1.47 -11.53 48.32
N ASP A 705 1.52 -11.18 47.05
CA ASP A 705 1.81 -12.11 45.96
C ASP A 705 3.14 -11.74 45.31
N HIS A 706 3.90 -12.71 44.80
CA HIS A 706 5.07 -12.39 43.96
C HIS A 706 4.58 -11.66 42.70
N ALA A 707 5.33 -10.66 42.23
CA ALA A 707 4.90 -9.82 41.09
C ALA A 707 4.61 -10.64 39.82
N PHE A 708 5.42 -11.66 39.54
CA PHE A 708 5.19 -12.57 38.42
C PHE A 708 4.10 -13.60 38.66
N ASP A 709 3.83 -14.00 39.92
CA ASP A 709 2.66 -14.83 40.22
C ASP A 709 1.36 -14.03 40.01
N TYR A 710 1.38 -12.73 40.32
CA TYR A 710 0.28 -11.82 40.00
C TYR A 710 0.08 -11.70 38.49
N ILE A 711 1.14 -11.51 37.70
CA ILE A 711 1.07 -11.54 36.23
C ILE A 711 0.48 -12.88 35.78
N GLY A 712 0.94 -14.00 36.34
CA GLY A 712 0.45 -15.36 36.07
C GLY A 712 -1.04 -15.57 36.36
N GLN A 713 -1.70 -14.70 37.12
CA GLN A 713 -3.15 -14.74 37.33
C GLN A 713 -3.95 -14.09 36.20
N ALA A 714 -3.35 -13.18 35.43
CA ALA A 714 -3.96 -12.54 34.26
C ALA A 714 -4.17 -13.55 33.12
N GLU A 715 -5.09 -13.26 32.19
CA GLU A 715 -5.35 -14.16 31.06
C GLU A 715 -4.09 -14.37 30.21
N VAL A 716 -3.35 -13.29 29.94
CA VAL A 716 -2.06 -13.37 29.22
C VAL A 716 -1.02 -14.15 30.02
N GLY A 717 -0.87 -13.90 31.32
CA GLY A 717 0.11 -14.61 32.13
C GLY A 717 -0.16 -16.11 32.23
N LYS A 718 -1.44 -16.50 32.35
CA LYS A 718 -1.87 -17.92 32.31
C LYS A 718 -1.53 -18.59 31.00
N LYS A 719 -1.75 -17.89 29.87
CA LYS A 719 -1.44 -18.41 28.53
C LYS A 719 0.04 -18.75 28.37
N HIS A 720 0.93 -17.98 28.97
CA HIS A 720 2.38 -18.15 28.88
C HIS A 720 3.00 -18.82 30.10
N GLU A 721 2.18 -19.41 30.98
CA GLU A 721 2.63 -20.13 32.19
C GLU A 721 3.59 -19.30 33.07
N ILE A 722 3.34 -18.00 33.17
CA ILE A 722 4.17 -17.09 33.95
C ILE A 722 4.06 -17.42 35.43
N CYS A 723 5.22 -17.56 36.08
CA CYS A 723 5.34 -17.86 37.50
C CYS A 723 6.44 -17.02 38.17
N GLY A 724 6.43 -17.01 39.50
CA GLY A 724 7.40 -16.30 40.33
C GLY A 724 8.86 -16.61 39.96
N THR A 725 9.68 -15.58 39.98
CA THR A 725 11.13 -15.69 39.83
C THR A 725 11.79 -15.84 41.20
N GLY A 726 13.11 -16.00 41.24
CA GLY A 726 13.87 -15.97 42.51
C GLY A 726 14.04 -14.55 43.08
N SER A 727 13.38 -13.54 42.51
CA SER A 727 13.52 -12.16 42.92
C SER A 727 12.71 -11.87 44.19
N ARG A 728 13.01 -10.72 44.83
CA ARG A 728 12.28 -10.24 46.00
C ARG A 728 11.29 -9.16 45.58
N PHE A 729 10.50 -9.41 44.54
CA PHE A 729 9.53 -8.47 43.99
C PHE A 729 8.09 -8.92 44.23
N PHE A 730 7.33 -8.11 44.96
CA PHE A 730 5.98 -8.46 45.40
C PHE A 730 4.97 -7.37 45.07
N VAL A 731 3.69 -7.74 45.05
CA VAL A 731 2.55 -6.82 44.97
C VAL A 731 1.64 -7.05 46.18
N SER A 732 0.99 -5.98 46.66
CA SER A 732 -0.02 -6.12 47.70
C SER A 732 -1.24 -6.88 47.17
N LYS A 733 -1.92 -7.61 48.05
CA LYS A 733 -3.11 -8.39 47.67
C LYS A 733 -4.24 -7.55 47.09
N GLU A 734 -4.32 -6.28 47.49
CA GLU A 734 -5.34 -5.34 47.00
C GLU A 734 -4.98 -4.76 45.62
N PHE A 735 -3.73 -4.88 45.16
CA PHE A 735 -3.31 -4.42 43.82
C PHE A 735 -4.11 -5.08 42.69
N GLY A 736 -4.48 -6.36 42.85
CA GLY A 736 -5.27 -7.12 41.90
C GLY A 736 -6.79 -7.00 42.04
N ARG A 737 -7.30 -6.26 43.04
CA ARG A 737 -8.73 -6.23 43.40
C ARG A 737 -9.35 -4.88 43.05
N THR A 738 -9.76 -4.73 41.80
CA THR A 738 -10.34 -3.46 41.29
C THR A 738 -11.86 -3.46 41.25
N ILE A 739 -12.50 -4.58 40.97
CA ILE A 739 -13.96 -4.69 40.77
C ILE A 739 -14.57 -5.88 41.51
N VAL A 740 -15.88 -5.80 41.78
CA VAL A 740 -16.64 -6.89 42.40
C VAL A 740 -16.96 -7.97 41.35
N HIS A 741 -16.46 -9.19 41.57
CA HIS A 741 -16.76 -10.34 40.70
C HIS A 741 -18.12 -10.99 41.04
N TYR A 742 -19.15 -10.67 40.25
CA TYR A 742 -20.42 -11.37 40.30
C TYR A 742 -20.33 -12.72 39.58
N LYS A 743 -20.61 -13.83 40.28
CA LYS A 743 -20.51 -15.23 39.81
C LYS A 743 -21.28 -15.59 38.52
N LYS A 744 -21.95 -14.65 37.83
CA LYS A 744 -22.75 -14.86 36.63
C LYS A 744 -22.45 -13.93 35.43
N LYS A 745 -21.52 -12.98 35.52
CA LYS A 745 -21.09 -12.17 34.36
C LYS A 745 -19.79 -12.72 33.76
N LYS A 746 -19.64 -12.62 32.42
CA LYS A 746 -18.41 -12.95 31.68
C LYS A 746 -17.20 -12.36 32.43
N ASN A 747 -16.12 -13.14 32.56
CA ASN A 747 -14.85 -12.66 33.08
C ASN A 747 -14.50 -11.34 32.36
N PRO A 748 -14.28 -10.22 33.06
CA PRO A 748 -13.94 -8.95 32.41
C PRO A 748 -12.56 -8.97 31.73
N GLY A 749 -11.84 -10.10 31.84
CA GLY A 749 -10.49 -10.28 31.33
C GLY A 749 -9.51 -9.34 32.01
N ASP A 750 -8.47 -8.96 31.29
CA ASP A 750 -7.37 -8.12 31.80
C ASP A 750 -7.67 -6.60 31.68
N ARG A 751 -8.95 -6.20 31.59
CA ARG A 751 -9.36 -4.80 31.35
C ARG A 751 -9.15 -3.84 32.53
N PHE A 752 -9.03 -4.37 33.74
CA PHE A 752 -9.02 -3.60 34.99
C PHE A 752 -7.71 -3.76 35.78
N LEU A 753 -6.57 -3.94 35.09
CA LEU A 753 -5.25 -3.96 35.74
C LEU A 753 -4.86 -2.55 36.20
N ARG A 754 -4.32 -2.41 37.42
CA ARG A 754 -3.88 -1.11 37.97
C ARG A 754 -2.51 -0.67 37.40
N PRO A 755 -2.27 0.63 37.17
CA PRO A 755 -0.92 1.14 36.94
C PRO A 755 -0.04 0.92 38.19
N VAL A 756 1.28 0.81 37.99
CA VAL A 756 2.23 0.76 39.10
C VAL A 756 2.65 2.18 39.43
N GLU A 757 2.25 2.67 40.61
CA GLU A 757 2.43 4.07 41.00
C GLU A 757 3.31 4.22 42.26
N TRP A 758 3.14 3.30 43.22
CA TRP A 758 3.79 3.37 44.53
C TRP A 758 4.50 2.07 44.86
N ILE A 759 5.75 2.18 45.29
CA ILE A 759 6.60 1.04 45.62
C ILE A 759 7.25 1.25 46.98
N LEU A 760 7.14 0.29 47.88
CA LEU A 760 7.94 0.21 49.08
C LEU A 760 9.24 -0.55 48.80
N TRP A 761 10.37 0.03 49.18
CA TRP A 761 11.71 -0.52 48.95
C TRP A 761 12.49 -0.63 50.26
N SER A 762 13.00 -1.82 50.56
CA SER A 762 13.93 -2.05 51.68
C SER A 762 15.36 -2.24 51.15
N VAL A 763 16.26 -1.31 51.50
CA VAL A 763 17.66 -1.36 51.06
C VAL A 763 18.38 -2.56 51.68
N SER A 764 18.10 -2.87 52.95
CA SER A 764 18.80 -3.95 53.69
C SER A 764 18.46 -5.34 53.17
N THR A 765 17.24 -5.55 52.71
CA THR A 765 16.78 -6.87 52.22
C THR A 765 16.64 -6.93 50.71
N GLN A 766 16.85 -5.81 50.00
CA GLN A 766 16.59 -5.64 48.58
C GLN A 766 15.20 -6.13 48.17
N THR A 767 14.19 -5.84 49.00
CA THR A 767 12.80 -6.27 48.77
C THR A 767 11.96 -5.10 48.28
N ALA A 768 11.23 -5.32 47.18
CA ALA A 768 10.30 -4.37 46.60
C ALA A 768 8.85 -4.87 46.77
N LEU A 769 7.94 -3.99 47.18
CA LEU A 769 6.52 -4.26 47.29
C LEU A 769 5.71 -3.13 46.61
N VAL A 770 4.97 -3.46 45.55
CA VAL A 770 4.01 -2.52 44.94
C VAL A 770 2.78 -2.43 45.82
N VAL A 771 2.32 -1.21 46.09
CA VAL A 771 1.14 -0.92 46.90
C VAL A 771 0.15 -0.04 46.12
N ILE A 772 -1.11 -0.03 46.52
CA ILE A 772 -2.13 0.84 45.93
C ILE A 772 -2.11 2.25 46.56
N PRO A 773 -2.64 3.28 45.89
CA PRO A 773 -2.72 4.64 46.45
C PRO A 773 -3.36 4.70 47.83
N GLU A 774 -4.40 3.90 48.07
CA GLU A 774 -5.13 3.83 49.34
C GLU A 774 -4.25 3.27 50.48
N GLU A 775 -3.35 2.32 50.17
CA GLU A 775 -2.35 1.81 51.11
C GLU A 775 -1.25 2.85 51.34
N ALA A 776 -0.76 3.49 50.27
CA ALA A 776 0.26 4.52 50.34
C ALA A 776 -0.17 5.70 51.21
N GLU A 777 -1.41 6.16 51.09
CA GLU A 777 -1.99 7.24 51.92
C GLU A 777 -1.91 6.92 53.42
N LEU A 778 -2.18 5.67 53.81
CA LEU A 778 -2.07 5.23 55.20
C LEU A 778 -0.62 5.04 55.65
N LEU A 779 0.31 4.80 54.74
CA LEU A 779 1.73 4.58 55.02
C LEU A 779 2.53 5.89 55.15
N ILE A 780 2.19 6.92 54.37
CA ILE A 780 2.91 8.20 54.33
C ILE A 780 3.07 8.84 55.72
N PRO A 781 2.01 8.98 56.56
CA PRO A 781 2.16 9.54 57.90
C PRO A 781 3.09 8.73 58.81
N ARG A 782 3.11 7.40 58.64
CA ARG A 782 3.95 6.49 59.45
C ARG A 782 5.42 6.58 59.04
N LEU A 783 5.68 6.67 57.74
CA LEU A 783 7.01 6.93 57.19
C LEU A 783 7.54 8.31 57.63
N ARG A 784 6.68 9.33 57.71
CA ARG A 784 7.03 10.67 58.26
C ARG A 784 7.44 10.61 59.72
N LEU A 785 6.75 9.81 60.53
CA LEU A 785 7.08 9.67 61.95
C LEU A 785 8.37 8.88 62.19
N ALA A 786 8.71 7.93 61.30
CA ALA A 786 9.93 7.13 61.40
C ALA A 786 11.19 7.86 60.89
N ASP A 787 11.02 8.86 60.03
CA ASP A 787 12.10 9.69 59.44
C ASP A 787 13.33 8.85 59.02
N ASN A 788 14.55 9.22 59.45
CA ASN A 788 15.79 8.54 59.10
C ASN A 788 15.96 7.15 59.74
N GLU A 789 15.08 6.74 60.66
CA GLU A 789 15.10 5.40 61.26
C GLU A 789 14.32 4.36 60.43
N SER A 790 13.59 4.80 59.41
CA SER A 790 12.84 3.90 58.54
C SER A 790 13.78 3.02 57.71
N LYS A 791 13.55 1.70 57.76
CA LYS A 791 14.26 0.72 56.92
C LYS A 791 13.62 0.54 55.54
N VAL A 792 12.47 1.19 55.31
CA VAL A 792 11.67 1.09 54.09
C VAL A 792 11.42 2.49 53.54
N HIS A 793 11.51 2.61 52.22
CA HIS A 793 11.34 3.85 51.48
C HIS A 793 10.17 3.71 50.51
N LEU A 794 9.31 4.72 50.44
CA LEU A 794 8.27 4.83 49.43
C LEU A 794 8.85 5.51 48.18
N ILE A 795 8.67 4.90 47.02
CA ILE A 795 9.12 5.38 45.71
C ILE A 795 7.88 5.68 44.87
N ALA A 796 7.80 6.88 44.31
CA ALA A 796 6.82 7.18 43.26
C ALA A 796 7.38 6.71 41.91
N TYR A 797 6.54 6.03 41.14
CA TYR A 797 6.91 5.44 39.86
C TYR A 797 5.82 5.67 38.81
N ALA A 798 6.24 5.81 37.55
CA ALA A 798 5.36 5.75 36.40
C ALA A 798 6.13 5.10 35.25
N ALA A 799 5.53 4.11 34.58
CA ALA A 799 6.16 3.47 33.43
C ALA A 799 6.13 4.43 32.22
N PRO A 800 7.28 4.73 31.58
CA PRO A 800 7.28 5.49 30.34
C PRO A 800 6.64 4.66 29.20
N ILE A 801 5.40 4.99 28.85
CA ILE A 801 4.64 4.38 27.74
C ILE A 801 4.68 5.22 26.46
N THR A 802 5.06 6.50 26.55
CA THR A 802 5.34 7.38 25.41
C THR A 802 6.74 7.98 25.54
N ARG A 803 7.40 8.35 24.45
CA ARG A 803 8.75 8.98 24.48
C ARG A 803 8.77 10.30 25.23
N ALA A 804 7.64 11.00 25.30
CA ALA A 804 7.50 12.30 25.97
C ALA A 804 7.51 12.19 27.50
N MET A 805 7.26 11.01 28.07
CA MET A 805 7.18 10.84 29.51
C MET A 805 8.56 10.99 30.17
N THR A 806 8.57 11.60 31.36
CA THR A 806 9.77 11.67 32.20
C THR A 806 10.20 10.24 32.57
N PRO A 807 11.47 9.87 32.44
CA PRO A 807 11.94 8.54 32.78
C PRO A 807 12.04 8.35 34.31
N PHE A 808 11.26 7.41 34.87
CA PHE A 808 11.30 7.01 36.29
C PHE A 808 12.22 5.81 36.56
N ASN A 809 13.00 5.39 35.57
CA ASN A 809 13.84 4.20 35.60
C ASN A 809 14.98 4.24 36.62
N GLN A 810 15.40 5.44 37.04
CA GLN A 810 16.38 5.63 38.10
C GLN A 810 15.82 5.42 39.51
N LEU A 811 14.49 5.32 39.67
CA LEU A 811 13.80 5.05 40.95
C LEU A 811 14.12 6.05 42.07
N ARG A 812 14.55 7.26 41.68
CA ARG A 812 15.00 8.33 42.57
C ARG A 812 14.27 9.65 42.35
N TYR A 813 13.26 9.67 41.48
CA TYR A 813 12.52 10.90 41.13
C TYR A 813 11.82 11.50 42.36
N TYR A 814 11.10 10.67 43.11
CA TYR A 814 10.53 11.02 44.40
C TYR A 814 10.60 9.81 45.32
N THR A 815 11.33 9.95 46.42
CA THR A 815 11.54 8.88 47.41
C THR A 815 11.35 9.42 48.81
N PHE A 816 10.66 8.67 49.67
CA PHE A 816 10.27 9.13 50.98
C PHE A 816 10.22 7.99 52.03
N PRO A 817 11.05 8.02 53.10
CA PRO A 817 12.20 8.90 53.31
C PRO A 817 13.26 8.77 52.19
N PRO A 818 14.18 9.73 52.02
CA PRO A 818 15.19 9.69 50.96
C PRO A 818 16.04 8.41 51.00
N ILE A 819 16.22 7.78 49.85
CA ILE A 819 17.10 6.60 49.73
C ILE A 819 18.57 7.06 49.72
N PRO A 820 19.48 6.41 50.49
CA PRO A 820 20.91 6.73 50.48
C PRO A 820 21.49 6.79 49.05
N LEU A 821 22.36 7.77 48.80
CA LEU A 821 22.91 8.02 47.44
C LEU A 821 23.82 6.89 46.95
N ASP A 822 24.44 6.16 47.85
CA ASP A 822 25.30 5.00 47.63
C ASP A 822 24.52 3.68 47.43
N ALA A 823 23.21 3.67 47.71
CA ALA A 823 22.38 2.48 47.51
C ALA A 823 22.16 2.21 46.01
N GLU A 824 22.56 1.04 45.51
CA GLU A 824 22.32 0.63 44.13
C GLU A 824 21.07 -0.25 44.03
N PHE A 825 20.27 -0.01 42.97
CA PHE A 825 19.15 -0.89 42.65
C PHE A 825 19.64 -2.08 41.81
N PRO A 826 19.32 -3.31 42.21
CA PRO A 826 19.64 -4.50 41.42
C PRO A 826 19.09 -4.40 39.99
N SER A 827 19.84 -4.95 39.02
CA SER A 827 19.41 -4.98 37.61
C SER A 827 18.10 -5.73 37.43
N TRP A 828 17.88 -6.83 38.16
CA TRP A 828 16.62 -7.58 38.13
C TRP A 828 15.42 -6.69 38.44
N PHE A 829 15.54 -5.79 39.42
CA PHE A 829 14.41 -4.96 39.85
C PHE A 829 14.01 -3.97 38.77
N ARG A 830 14.99 -3.33 38.11
CA ARG A 830 14.75 -2.40 37.01
C ARG A 830 14.08 -3.07 35.80
N VAL A 831 14.42 -4.31 35.52
CA VAL A 831 13.85 -5.08 34.40
C VAL A 831 12.45 -5.59 34.75
N GLU A 832 12.33 -6.31 35.86
CA GLU A 832 11.07 -6.91 36.32
C GLU A 832 9.97 -5.88 36.61
N LEU A 833 10.33 -4.73 37.20
CA LEU A 833 9.41 -3.61 37.38
C LEU A 833 8.94 -3.04 36.04
N GLY A 834 9.85 -2.95 35.06
CA GLY A 834 9.52 -2.54 33.70
C GLY A 834 8.50 -3.48 33.05
N VAL A 835 8.66 -4.79 33.24
CA VAL A 835 7.71 -5.81 32.76
C VAL A 835 6.36 -5.67 33.46
N LEU A 836 6.30 -5.68 34.79
CA LEU A 836 5.04 -5.55 35.54
C LEU A 836 4.28 -4.28 35.16
N ALA A 837 4.98 -3.15 35.09
CA ALA A 837 4.35 -1.86 34.89
C ALA A 837 3.95 -1.60 33.43
N GLY A 838 4.56 -2.29 32.46
CA GLY A 838 4.30 -2.13 31.03
C GLY A 838 5.16 -1.05 30.37
N ARG A 839 6.45 -0.97 30.70
CA ARG A 839 7.35 0.08 30.19
C ARG A 839 7.69 -0.11 28.70
N LEU A 840 7.37 0.90 27.87
CA LEU A 840 7.69 0.91 26.44
C LEU A 840 9.00 1.63 26.12
N TYR A 841 9.28 2.72 26.84
CA TYR A 841 10.45 3.57 26.63
C TYR A 841 11.45 3.46 27.80
N MET A 842 12.74 3.38 27.45
CA MET A 842 13.86 3.30 28.38
C MET A 842 15.13 3.83 27.71
N ASP A 843 16.17 4.13 28.49
CA ASP A 843 17.46 4.52 27.94
C ASP A 843 18.27 3.33 27.41
N TYR A 844 19.39 3.62 26.73
CA TYR A 844 20.20 2.59 26.09
C TYR A 844 20.78 1.58 27.09
N GLU A 845 21.09 2.01 28.31
CA GLU A 845 21.61 1.15 29.37
C GLU A 845 20.56 0.15 29.83
N ASP A 846 19.35 0.62 30.18
CA ASP A 846 18.25 -0.26 30.59
C ASP A 846 17.71 -1.12 29.44
N TRP A 847 17.76 -0.61 28.20
CA TRP A 847 17.48 -1.41 27.00
C TRP A 847 18.47 -2.57 26.89
N SER A 848 19.77 -2.30 27.09
CA SER A 848 20.82 -3.32 27.05
C SER A 848 20.63 -4.36 28.15
N LEU A 849 20.27 -3.94 29.36
CA LEU A 849 19.97 -4.83 30.48
C LEU A 849 18.75 -5.71 30.21
N THR A 850 17.69 -5.11 29.65
CA THR A 850 16.46 -5.83 29.34
C THR A 850 16.68 -6.81 28.18
N ASN A 851 17.42 -6.41 27.15
CA ASN A 851 17.81 -7.29 26.04
C ASN A 851 18.72 -8.44 26.49
N ALA A 852 19.67 -8.18 27.40
CA ALA A 852 20.51 -9.23 27.99
C ALA A 852 19.68 -10.20 28.82
N PHE A 853 18.81 -9.69 29.69
CA PHE A 853 17.87 -10.49 30.47
C PHE A 853 17.02 -11.39 29.56
N MET A 854 16.39 -10.83 28.52
CA MET A 854 15.59 -11.61 27.57
C MET A 854 16.39 -12.66 26.78
N ARG A 855 17.70 -12.47 26.56
CA ARG A 855 18.57 -13.44 25.89
C ARG A 855 19.03 -14.56 26.82
N ASP A 856 19.43 -14.21 28.04
CA ASP A 856 19.84 -15.17 29.07
C ASP A 856 18.65 -16.02 29.55
N SER A 857 17.43 -15.46 29.47
CA SER A 857 16.17 -16.11 29.81
C SER A 857 15.78 -17.31 28.94
N GLN A 858 16.41 -17.52 27.77
CA GLN A 858 16.10 -18.65 26.88
C GLN A 858 16.53 -20.03 27.43
N ALA A 859 17.18 -20.08 28.60
CA ALA A 859 17.63 -21.33 29.21
C ALA A 859 16.84 -21.77 30.46
N ASP A 860 16.26 -20.86 31.28
CA ASP A 860 15.68 -21.25 32.60
C ASP A 860 14.69 -20.24 33.25
N THR A 861 14.11 -19.27 32.52
CA THR A 861 13.11 -18.32 33.10
C THR A 861 11.86 -18.11 32.21
N PRO A 862 10.67 -17.83 32.79
CA PRO A 862 9.37 -17.92 32.09
C PRO A 862 9.02 -16.76 31.12
N ILE A 863 9.89 -15.77 30.91
CA ILE A 863 9.53 -14.54 30.18
C ILE A 863 9.99 -14.63 28.72
N SER A 864 9.06 -14.87 27.81
CA SER A 864 9.31 -14.90 26.36
C SER A 864 9.02 -13.55 25.69
N SER A 865 9.60 -13.28 24.51
CA SER A 865 9.26 -12.09 23.71
C SER A 865 7.77 -12.03 23.35
N ALA A 866 7.14 -13.20 23.21
CA ALA A 866 5.71 -13.36 22.95
C ALA A 866 4.85 -12.89 24.10
N PHE A 867 5.16 -13.39 25.30
CA PHE A 867 4.52 -12.95 26.53
C PHE A 867 4.68 -11.43 26.66
N LEU A 868 5.89 -10.91 26.46
CA LEU A 868 6.15 -9.49 26.65
C LEU A 868 5.32 -8.62 25.69
N LEU A 869 5.21 -8.97 24.40
CA LEU A 869 4.38 -8.20 23.47
C LEU A 869 2.89 -8.23 23.81
N GLU A 870 2.37 -9.41 24.16
CA GLU A 870 0.95 -9.56 24.51
C GLU A 870 0.63 -8.85 25.83
N TRP A 871 1.52 -8.96 26.81
CA TRP A 871 1.42 -8.29 28.09
C TRP A 871 1.50 -6.76 27.94
N LEU A 872 2.44 -6.25 27.14
CA LEU A 872 2.55 -4.81 26.85
C LEU A 872 1.32 -4.26 26.13
N GLY A 873 0.74 -5.03 25.20
CA GLY A 873 -0.50 -4.65 24.52
C GLY A 873 -1.68 -4.54 25.49
N VAL A 874 -1.76 -5.42 26.48
CA VAL A 874 -2.76 -5.35 27.56
C VAL A 874 -2.48 -4.16 28.50
N ARG A 875 -1.23 -3.98 28.93
CA ARG A 875 -0.83 -2.95 29.90
C ARG A 875 -0.95 -1.53 29.35
N CYS A 876 -0.57 -1.32 28.10
CA CYS A 876 -0.52 0.01 27.49
C CYS A 876 -1.75 0.30 26.62
N ARG A 877 -2.64 -0.68 26.43
CA ARG A 877 -3.74 -0.63 25.42
C ARG A 877 -3.26 -0.30 24.01
N ALA A 878 -1.96 -0.46 23.75
CA ALA A 878 -1.33 -0.19 22.47
C ALA A 878 -1.46 -1.40 21.56
N ASN A 879 -2.07 -1.24 20.39
CA ASN A 879 -2.24 -2.32 19.42
C ASN A 879 -0.93 -2.68 18.68
N ASP A 880 0.12 -1.84 18.78
CA ASP A 880 1.38 -2.01 18.04
C ASP A 880 2.58 -1.32 18.73
N VAL A 881 3.33 -2.08 19.55
CA VAL A 881 4.52 -1.57 20.27
C VAL A 881 5.83 -1.82 19.53
N LEU A 882 5.79 -2.33 18.29
CA LEU A 882 7.00 -2.80 17.57
C LEU A 882 7.96 -1.67 17.16
N HIS A 883 7.45 -0.43 17.11
CA HIS A 883 8.22 0.77 16.81
C HIS A 883 8.91 1.39 18.04
N THR A 884 8.83 0.75 19.22
CA THR A 884 9.41 1.25 20.48
C THR A 884 10.74 0.54 20.81
N PRO A 885 11.55 1.04 21.77
CA PRO A 885 12.76 0.37 22.23
C PRO A 885 12.50 -1.07 22.71
N ILE A 886 11.43 -1.29 23.48
CA ILE A 886 11.06 -2.63 23.93
C ILE A 886 10.56 -3.51 22.76
N GLY A 887 9.91 -2.91 21.76
CA GLY A 887 9.56 -3.57 20.52
C GLY A 887 10.78 -4.15 19.80
N TYR A 888 11.90 -3.42 19.78
CA TYR A 888 13.17 -3.91 19.23
C TYR A 888 13.74 -5.10 20.01
N VAL A 889 13.59 -5.12 21.34
CA VAL A 889 13.93 -6.30 22.15
C VAL A 889 13.09 -7.49 21.71
N CYS A 890 11.77 -7.32 21.60
CA CYS A 890 10.85 -8.38 21.19
C CYS A 890 11.12 -8.91 19.76
N LEU A 891 11.62 -8.06 18.86
CA LEU A 891 11.97 -8.41 17.48
C LEU A 891 13.41 -8.92 17.31
N GLY A 892 14.24 -8.91 18.36
CA GLY A 892 15.66 -9.22 18.27
C GLY A 892 16.46 -8.22 17.43
N LYS A 893 15.95 -7.01 17.22
CA LYS A 893 16.64 -5.92 16.51
C LYS A 893 17.57 -5.18 17.46
N THR A 894 18.72 -4.72 16.97
CA THR A 894 19.67 -3.92 17.76
C THR A 894 19.68 -2.49 17.23
N PRO A 895 19.13 -1.51 17.97
CA PRO A 895 19.18 -0.11 17.57
C PRO A 895 20.60 0.46 17.76
N ALA A 896 20.97 1.44 16.93
CA ALA A 896 22.20 2.21 17.16
C ALA A 896 22.08 3.07 18.42
N HIS A 897 23.21 3.43 19.04
CA HIS A 897 23.22 4.25 20.26
C HIS A 897 22.59 5.64 20.05
N ASP A 898 22.70 6.18 18.84
CA ASP A 898 22.15 7.46 18.40
C ASP A 898 20.74 7.34 17.79
N HIS A 899 20.09 6.18 17.92
CA HIS A 899 18.74 5.99 17.40
C HIS A 899 17.77 7.02 18.04
N PRO A 900 16.79 7.57 17.28
CA PRO A 900 15.80 8.54 17.79
C PRO A 900 15.00 8.12 19.03
N PHE A 901 15.03 6.81 19.34
CA PHE A 901 14.52 6.23 20.59
C PHE A 901 15.16 6.82 21.85
N PHE A 902 16.46 7.07 21.78
CA PHE A 902 17.30 7.45 22.92
C PHE A 902 17.62 8.94 22.94
N ALA A 903 17.19 9.68 21.91
CA ALA A 903 17.35 11.13 21.84
C ALA A 903 16.50 11.80 22.93
N ARG A 904 17.15 12.35 23.96
CA ARG A 904 16.48 13.07 25.06
C ARG A 904 16.31 14.54 24.71
N THR A 905 15.11 15.07 24.88
CA THR A 905 14.88 16.52 24.90
C THR A 905 15.49 17.08 26.18
N THR A 906 16.60 17.82 26.05
CA THR A 906 17.24 18.54 27.16
C THR A 906 16.42 19.80 27.46
N SER A 907 15.28 19.60 28.10
CA SER A 907 14.36 20.64 28.59
C SER A 907 13.37 19.88 29.47
N ILE A 908 13.60 19.69 30.77
CA ILE A 908 13.58 20.70 31.82
C ILE A 908 14.48 20.19 32.95
N THR A 909 15.55 20.91 33.25
CA THR A 909 16.26 20.72 34.52
C THR A 909 15.39 21.37 35.59
N THR A 910 14.45 20.63 36.16
CA THR A 910 13.75 21.10 37.37
C THR A 910 14.80 21.14 38.45
N SER A 911 15.26 22.35 38.82
CA SER A 911 16.16 22.54 39.94
C SER A 911 15.53 21.86 41.15
N MET A 912 16.31 21.04 41.87
CA MET A 912 15.89 20.44 43.13
C MET A 912 15.18 21.49 43.98
N LEU A 913 13.87 21.33 44.15
CA LEU A 913 13.06 22.18 45.02
C LEU A 913 13.59 22.00 46.44
N LYS A 914 14.34 22.99 46.92
CA LYS A 914 14.64 23.14 48.34
C LYS A 914 13.33 23.46 49.05
N ALA A 915 13.03 22.68 50.09
CA ALA A 915 11.92 22.96 51.00
C ALA A 915 12.02 24.41 51.51
N LEU A 916 10.98 25.19 51.26
CA LEU A 916 10.78 26.49 51.90
C LEU A 916 10.21 26.28 53.31
N PRO A 917 10.57 27.13 54.30
CA PRO A 917 10.06 27.00 55.66
C PRO A 917 8.57 27.30 55.71
N THR A 918 7.87 26.59 56.58
CA THR A 918 6.49 26.83 56.98
C THR A 918 6.34 28.24 57.55
N ASP A 919 5.50 29.06 56.93
CA ASP A 919 4.98 30.29 57.53
C ASP A 919 3.48 30.10 57.82
N ASP A 920 3.15 30.21 59.10
CA ASP A 920 1.81 30.09 59.66
C ASP A 920 1.02 31.38 59.38
N THR A 921 0.28 31.44 58.28
CA THR A 921 -0.88 32.35 58.16
C THR A 921 -1.97 31.70 57.34
N VAL A 922 -3.03 31.30 58.04
CA VAL A 922 -4.32 30.88 57.49
C VAL A 922 -5.05 32.13 56.99
N GLU A 923 -5.30 32.21 55.68
CA GLU A 923 -6.40 33.02 55.13
C GLU A 923 -7.36 32.06 54.41
N GLU A 924 -8.61 32.05 54.86
CA GLU A 924 -9.71 31.26 54.30
C GLU A 924 -10.09 31.79 52.89
N PRO A 925 -10.32 30.92 51.89
CA PRO A 925 -10.93 31.35 50.64
C PRO A 925 -12.46 31.31 50.76
N GLU A 926 -13.08 32.43 50.36
CA GLU A 926 -14.52 32.66 50.27
C GLU A 926 -15.20 31.66 49.32
N ASN A 927 -16.41 31.23 49.69
CA ASN A 927 -17.32 30.42 48.89
C ASN A 927 -17.78 31.18 47.63
N GLU A 928 -17.41 30.69 46.44
CA GLU A 928 -18.12 31.01 45.20
C GLU A 928 -19.02 29.82 44.82
N GLU A 929 -20.32 30.01 45.01
CA GLU A 929 -21.40 29.15 44.51
C GLU A 929 -21.44 29.20 42.98
N TRP A 930 -21.39 28.03 42.34
CA TRP A 930 -21.65 27.89 40.90
C TRP A 930 -23.16 27.77 40.68
N GLU A 931 -23.76 28.79 40.06
CA GLU A 931 -25.15 28.75 39.57
C GLU A 931 -25.28 27.73 38.42
N GLU A 932 -26.10 26.69 38.63
CA GLU A 932 -26.66 25.85 37.57
C GLU A 932 -27.72 26.65 36.81
N THR A 933 -27.52 26.90 35.51
CA THR A 933 -28.59 27.35 34.62
C THR A 933 -29.26 26.17 33.95
N ASP A 934 -30.48 25.88 34.40
CA ASP A 934 -31.47 25.03 33.76
C ASP A 934 -31.80 25.54 32.34
N SER A 935 -31.90 24.60 31.38
CA SER A 935 -32.71 24.80 30.18
C SER A 935 -33.60 23.58 29.96
N GLU A 936 -34.87 23.74 30.31
CA GLU A 936 -35.95 22.77 30.20
C GLU A 936 -36.30 22.37 28.75
N GLU A 937 -36.54 21.05 28.61
CA GLU A 937 -37.63 20.36 27.91
C GLU A 937 -38.44 21.04 26.79
N TRP A 938 -38.54 20.35 25.64
CA TRP A 938 -39.84 20.10 24.99
C TRP A 938 -39.97 18.62 24.60
N LYS A 939 -40.99 17.97 25.18
CA LYS A 939 -41.43 16.58 24.98
C LYS A 939 -42.51 16.47 23.89
N GLU A 940 -42.78 15.20 23.56
CA GLU A 940 -44.01 14.60 22.96
C GLU A 940 -44.17 14.65 21.43
N ALA A 941 -44.62 13.60 20.72
CA ALA A 941 -45.15 12.28 21.09
C ALA A 941 -45.11 11.32 19.87
N GLU A 942 -44.93 10.03 20.13
CA GLU A 942 -45.27 8.92 19.23
C GLU A 942 -46.70 8.42 19.53
N GLU A 943 -47.49 8.19 18.48
CA GLU A 943 -48.36 7.01 18.24
C GLU A 943 -49.49 7.39 17.26
N GLY A 944 -49.61 6.65 16.16
CA GLY A 944 -50.64 6.92 15.14
C GLY A 944 -50.61 5.95 13.97
N ASN A 945 -51.10 4.73 14.22
CA ASN A 945 -51.36 3.63 13.31
C ASN A 945 -52.38 4.01 12.20
N TRP A 946 -52.09 3.85 10.89
CA TRP A 946 -53.12 3.74 9.83
C TRP A 946 -52.66 2.94 8.61
N GLU A 947 -53.59 2.09 8.16
CA GLU A 947 -53.53 1.07 7.11
C GLU A 947 -53.47 1.61 5.67
N GLU A 948 -53.07 0.70 4.79
CA GLU A 948 -53.08 0.73 3.33
C GLU A 948 -54.43 1.15 2.72
N ASN A 949 -54.36 1.98 1.67
CA ASN A 949 -55.23 1.88 0.49
C ASN A 949 -54.59 2.64 -0.68
N ALA A 950 -54.33 1.94 -1.79
CA ALA A 950 -54.22 2.50 -3.15
C ALA A 950 -55.64 2.63 -3.77
N PRO A 951 -55.87 3.16 -4.99
CA PRO A 951 -54.98 3.78 -5.99
C PRO A 951 -55.51 5.10 -6.62
N ASP A 952 -54.74 5.69 -7.55
CA ASP A 952 -55.13 6.28 -8.86
C ASP A 952 -54.48 7.64 -9.26
N GLU A 953 -53.92 7.59 -10.48
CA GLU A 953 -53.78 8.62 -11.54
C GLU A 953 -53.23 10.03 -11.23
N LYS A 954 -51.99 10.30 -11.70
CA LYS A 954 -51.73 11.05 -12.96
C LYS A 954 -50.27 11.07 -13.36
#